data_AF-A0AAE0RZ74-F1
#
_entry.id   AF-A0AAE0RZ74-F1
#
_cell.length_a   1.000
_cell.length_b   1.000
_cell.length_c   1.000
_cell.angle_alpha   90.00
_cell.angle_beta   90.00
_cell.angle_gamma   90.00
#
_symmetry.space_group_name_H-M   'P 1'
#
loop_
_entity.id
_entity.type
_entity.pdbx_description
1 polymer ?
#
loop_
_entity_poly.entity_id
_entity_poly.type
_entity_poly.pdbx_seq_one_letter_code
_entity_poly.pdbx_strand_id
1 'polypeptide(L)'
;MSDQELKHIVASLAISIKEVSAQIKELSASQKKTDEQIKELFASQKKTDAQQKKTDAQQKKTDAQQKKTDEQIKELSASQKKTDEQIKELFASQKKTDEQIKELSVEHKKTESTLKGLGFNVGMAVEEYFYNSLDLTKKVANIQFDDCQKNLHGFNRELKLQDEFDITMANTTKGLLVECKHHVVKEDVVKLRERKVKNLKILYPDFKDLEMYLAVAGASFDSDAKQEAKQSGIIILKQVGDVMEEEKNTTPAGNDATPAGVATTYAGYDATYAGVATTYAGYDVTPAGVAITPAGVAITPYLERVIERTQRFFILSFFAGECASPEPTKYTVTLNENGGTAGSTTSITIENGKTVTLPTSGLPTKTGCTLTAWNTKVDGTGTAFVFGTTTVTANITIYAQWEEIRITSFTLGKTTDTTLLGKTTQLTATILPEDALKSVTWTSSDNVVATVSETGLITPVSAGTVNITATSTADNTKSATVAVTVRNYFYVPDANFASKLKYKDAVWITTIDGVNGLNIDAVSKFEGSLDIRSSNIASLQGIEYFTSLTTLNCYNNQLKTLDVSKNVNLADLRCSDNQLQTLDVSKNVNLTDLYCYNNQLKTLDVSKNVNLADLRCSDNQLQTLDVSKNVNLTDLYCYSNQLQTLDVSQNVNLTGLNCYSNQLQTLDVSQNVNLTGLNCSSNQLKTLDVSQNVKLTGLNCYNNQLKTLDVSQNVNLTGLNCYNNQMTTLKVSETVNLKSCYCNSNQLQTLDVSKNVELEALDCYNNQLTTLDVSQNVKLTGLNCYNNQLKTLDVSKNVNLTGLSCYNNQLTSLDMRGMRLVAYLYITTVGNNGGNSNSGLTSVKVHSSVVTHQELRNAKKATGLQIDTYTAASGSTTYTQAICDVDPNTGLRASTARACTP
;
A
#
# COMPACT_ATOMS: atom_id res chain seq x y z
N MET A 1 131.01 -15.17 -5.24
CA MET A 1 130.11 -14.69 -6.30
C MET A 1 130.88 -13.77 -7.21
N SER A 2 130.71 -13.95 -8.51
CA SER A 2 131.06 -13.01 -9.55
C SER A 2 130.12 -11.81 -9.55
N ASP A 3 130.58 -10.69 -10.10
CA ASP A 3 129.78 -9.48 -10.31
C ASP A 3 128.55 -9.73 -11.23
N GLN A 4 128.61 -10.76 -12.07
CA GLN A 4 127.55 -11.16 -12.99
C GLN A 4 126.41 -11.93 -12.30
N GLU A 5 126.71 -12.81 -11.33
CA GLU A 5 125.70 -13.45 -10.48
C GLU A 5 124.96 -12.40 -9.63
N LEU A 6 125.70 -11.43 -9.06
CA LEU A 6 125.13 -10.38 -8.23
C LEU A 6 124.15 -9.50 -9.03
N LYS A 7 124.51 -9.12 -10.27
CA LYS A 7 123.62 -8.40 -11.19
C LYS A 7 122.37 -9.19 -11.55
N HIS A 8 122.47 -10.50 -11.75
CA HIS A 8 121.31 -11.34 -12.08
C HIS A 8 120.34 -11.46 -10.88
N ILE A 9 120.86 -11.61 -9.67
CA ILE A 9 120.06 -11.63 -8.43
C ILE A 9 119.36 -10.27 -8.20
N VAL A 10 120.07 -9.15 -8.39
CA VAL A 10 119.47 -7.81 -8.28
C VAL A 10 118.37 -7.58 -9.33
N ALA A 11 118.55 -8.06 -10.57
CA ALA A 11 117.52 -7.99 -11.61
C ALA A 11 116.28 -8.83 -11.26
N SER A 12 116.47 -10.06 -10.77
CA SER A 12 115.37 -10.93 -10.32
C SER A 12 114.60 -10.30 -9.15
N LEU A 13 115.31 -9.76 -8.14
CA LEU A 13 114.70 -9.04 -7.02
C LEU A 13 113.91 -7.81 -7.49
N ALA A 14 114.43 -7.04 -8.44
CA ALA A 14 113.73 -5.87 -9.00
C ALA A 14 112.43 -6.26 -9.74
N ILE A 15 112.41 -7.40 -10.43
CA ILE A 15 111.19 -7.95 -11.04
C ILE A 15 110.19 -8.38 -9.96
N SER A 16 110.63 -9.19 -8.98
CA SER A 16 109.76 -9.64 -7.89
C SER A 16 109.17 -8.49 -7.07
N ILE A 17 109.95 -7.45 -6.79
CA ILE A 17 109.48 -6.23 -6.12
C ILE A 17 108.41 -5.50 -6.95
N LYS A 18 108.57 -5.48 -8.29
CA LYS A 18 107.60 -4.86 -9.20
C LYS A 18 106.29 -5.65 -9.28
N GLU A 19 106.36 -6.97 -9.27
CA GLU A 19 105.19 -7.87 -9.25
C GLU A 19 104.44 -7.77 -7.91
N VAL A 20 105.15 -7.82 -6.77
CA VAL A 20 104.56 -7.59 -5.44
C VAL A 20 103.94 -6.19 -5.35
N SER A 21 104.58 -5.16 -5.91
CA SER A 21 104.01 -3.80 -5.96
C SER A 21 102.75 -3.70 -6.82
N ALA A 22 102.64 -4.49 -7.89
CA ALA A 22 101.42 -4.59 -8.69
C ALA A 22 100.29 -5.31 -7.91
N GLN A 23 100.59 -6.45 -7.30
CA GLN A 23 99.65 -7.19 -6.46
C GLN A 23 99.12 -6.35 -5.28
N ILE A 24 99.98 -5.58 -4.60
CA ILE A 24 99.57 -4.65 -3.52
C ILE A 24 98.61 -3.57 -4.06
N LYS A 25 98.83 -3.06 -5.29
CA LYS A 25 97.91 -2.09 -5.91
C LYS A 25 96.56 -2.72 -6.21
N GLU A 26 96.53 -3.91 -6.79
CA GLU A 26 95.28 -4.65 -7.06
C GLU A 26 94.53 -4.98 -5.77
N LEU A 27 95.23 -5.42 -4.71
CA LEU A 27 94.65 -5.69 -3.41
C LEU A 27 94.02 -4.43 -2.79
N SER A 28 94.71 -3.28 -2.85
CA SER A 28 94.17 -2.01 -2.33
C SER A 28 92.98 -1.49 -3.13
N ALA A 29 92.94 -1.71 -4.45
CA ALA A 29 91.78 -1.40 -5.29
C ALA A 29 90.58 -2.31 -4.98
N SER A 30 90.82 -3.61 -4.77
CA SER A 30 89.79 -4.58 -4.38
C SER A 30 89.24 -4.29 -2.98
N GLN A 31 90.12 -3.95 -2.02
CA GLN A 31 89.72 -3.57 -0.67
C GLN A 31 88.86 -2.30 -0.67
N LYS A 32 89.27 -1.25 -1.41
CA LYS A 32 88.44 -0.04 -1.57
C LYS A 32 87.05 -0.36 -2.14
N LYS A 33 86.97 -1.24 -3.15
CA LYS A 33 85.68 -1.68 -3.72
C LYS A 33 84.81 -2.40 -2.68
N THR A 34 85.42 -3.22 -1.83
CA THR A 34 84.75 -3.91 -0.73
C THR A 34 84.22 -2.91 0.31
N ASP A 35 85.01 -1.90 0.68
CA ASP A 35 84.59 -0.81 1.58
C ASP A 35 83.42 0.01 0.99
N GLU A 36 83.40 0.23 -0.33
CA GLU A 36 82.27 0.86 -1.04
C GLU A 36 80.99 0.00 -0.90
N GLN A 37 81.08 -1.31 -1.19
CA GLN A 37 79.95 -2.25 -1.09
C GLN A 37 79.43 -2.41 0.35
N ILE A 38 80.31 -2.36 1.35
CA ILE A 38 79.94 -2.38 2.77
C ILE A 38 79.11 -1.13 3.15
N LYS A 39 79.48 0.06 2.64
CA LYS A 39 78.68 1.29 2.85
C LYS A 39 77.29 1.18 2.20
N GLU A 40 77.20 0.61 1.00
CA GLU A 40 75.92 0.37 0.31
C GLU A 40 75.04 -0.61 1.09
N LEU A 41 75.61 -1.69 1.63
CA LEU A 41 74.91 -2.64 2.50
C LEU A 41 74.36 -1.98 3.77
N PHE A 42 75.16 -1.17 4.48
CA PHE A 42 74.68 -0.41 5.65
C PHE A 42 73.57 0.60 5.28
N ALA A 43 73.69 1.27 4.14
CA ALA A 43 72.66 2.17 3.64
C ALA A 43 71.37 1.44 3.24
N SER A 44 71.48 0.20 2.75
CA SER A 44 70.34 -0.68 2.44
C SER A 44 69.65 -1.17 3.72
N GLN A 45 70.39 -1.72 4.68
CA GLN A 45 69.86 -2.18 5.97
C GLN A 45 69.07 -1.08 6.68
N LYS A 46 69.62 0.15 6.73
CA LYS A 46 68.97 1.31 7.36
C LYS A 46 67.63 1.70 6.69
N LYS A 47 67.45 1.40 5.39
CA LYS A 47 66.16 1.55 4.69
C LYS A 47 65.19 0.44 5.10
N THR A 48 65.66 -0.80 5.17
CA THR A 48 64.86 -1.95 5.63
C THR A 48 64.36 -1.75 7.06
N ASP A 49 65.22 -1.34 8.00
CA ASP A 49 64.84 -1.06 9.40
C ASP A 49 63.79 0.05 9.50
N ALA A 50 63.91 1.09 8.66
CA ALA A 50 62.96 2.19 8.60
C ALA A 50 61.61 1.78 7.97
N GLN A 51 61.61 0.81 7.05
CA GLN A 51 60.40 0.27 6.46
C GLN A 51 59.70 -0.69 7.43
N GLN A 52 60.44 -1.57 8.12
CA GLN A 52 59.87 -2.47 9.14
C GLN A 52 59.12 -1.68 10.21
N LYS A 53 59.73 -0.61 10.76
CA LYS A 53 59.08 0.25 11.76
C LYS A 53 57.80 0.94 11.26
N LYS A 54 57.65 1.16 9.95
CA LYS A 54 56.38 1.65 9.37
C LYS A 54 55.35 0.54 9.30
N THR A 55 55.74 -0.67 8.89
CA THR A 55 54.88 -1.86 8.88
C THR A 55 54.37 -2.17 10.29
N ASP A 56 55.24 -2.20 11.30
CA ASP A 56 54.88 -2.45 12.71
C ASP A 56 53.88 -1.41 13.24
N ALA A 57 54.06 -0.14 12.87
CA ALA A 57 53.17 0.95 13.25
C ALA A 57 51.82 0.89 12.51
N GLN A 58 51.79 0.39 11.28
CA GLN A 58 50.56 0.20 10.52
C GLN A 58 49.79 -1.04 10.98
N GLN A 59 50.48 -2.13 11.35
CA GLN A 59 49.87 -3.31 11.93
C GLN A 59 49.13 -2.96 13.22
N LYS A 60 49.79 -2.26 14.16
CA LYS A 60 49.16 -1.82 15.42
C LYS A 60 47.92 -0.93 15.24
N LYS A 61 47.85 -0.14 14.17
CA LYS A 61 46.63 0.61 13.81
C LYS A 61 45.52 -0.31 13.30
N THR A 62 45.88 -1.30 12.50
CA THR A 62 44.96 -2.31 11.96
C THR A 62 44.39 -3.18 13.08
N ASP A 63 45.24 -3.64 14.01
CA ASP A 63 44.83 -4.43 15.18
C ASP A 63 43.84 -3.66 16.08
N ALA A 64 44.11 -2.36 16.32
CA ALA A 64 43.23 -1.50 17.10
C ALA A 64 41.89 -1.23 16.39
N GLN A 65 41.90 -1.06 15.07
CA GLN A 65 40.68 -0.89 14.28
C GLN A 65 39.87 -2.18 14.18
N GLN A 66 40.52 -3.34 14.07
CA GLN A 66 39.86 -4.64 14.10
C GLN A 66 39.14 -4.83 15.44
N LYS A 67 39.84 -4.64 16.57
CA LYS A 67 39.24 -4.77 17.90
C LYS A 67 38.00 -3.87 18.07
N LYS A 68 38.07 -2.62 17.61
CA LYS A 68 36.91 -1.71 17.64
C LYS A 68 35.75 -2.23 16.76
N THR A 69 36.06 -2.83 15.62
CA THR A 69 35.08 -3.43 14.71
C THR A 69 34.42 -4.65 15.36
N ASP A 70 35.19 -5.49 16.06
CA ASP A 70 34.68 -6.65 16.81
C ASP A 70 33.75 -6.22 17.97
N GLU A 71 34.11 -5.14 18.67
CA GLU A 71 33.27 -4.52 19.71
C GLU A 71 31.94 -3.99 19.10
N GLN A 72 31.98 -3.33 17.94
CA GLN A 72 30.78 -2.87 17.23
C GLN A 72 29.90 -4.02 16.68
N ILE A 73 30.50 -5.10 16.18
CA ILE A 73 29.76 -6.32 15.77
C ILE A 73 29.05 -6.96 16.97
N LYS A 74 29.69 -6.94 18.14
CA LYS A 74 29.08 -7.44 19.39
C LYS A 74 27.88 -6.60 19.82
N GLU A 75 27.96 -5.27 19.73
CA GLU A 75 26.83 -4.37 19.99
C GLU A 75 25.68 -4.57 18.98
N LEU A 76 26.01 -4.68 17.69
CA LEU A 76 25.03 -4.94 16.62
C LEU A 76 24.30 -6.26 16.83
N SER A 77 25.01 -7.36 17.15
CA SER A 77 24.37 -8.67 17.41
C SER A 77 23.46 -8.67 18.64
N ALA A 78 23.81 -7.91 19.69
CA ALA A 78 22.93 -7.72 20.85
C ALA A 78 21.68 -6.89 20.51
N SER A 79 21.84 -5.82 19.71
CA SER A 79 20.73 -5.00 19.21
C SER A 79 19.78 -5.80 18.29
N GLN A 80 20.34 -6.63 17.41
CA GLN A 80 19.57 -7.48 16.51
C GLN A 80 18.79 -8.55 17.28
N LYS A 81 19.39 -9.22 18.30
CA LYS A 81 18.66 -10.16 19.17
C LYS A 81 17.47 -9.49 19.86
N LYS A 82 17.62 -8.26 20.35
CA LYS A 82 16.51 -7.49 20.94
C LYS A 82 15.44 -7.15 19.89
N THR A 83 15.85 -6.85 18.66
CA THR A 83 14.93 -6.61 17.54
C THR A 83 14.13 -7.88 17.18
N ASP A 84 14.78 -9.05 17.15
CA ASP A 84 14.13 -10.35 16.93
C ASP A 84 13.15 -10.73 18.05
N GLU A 85 13.40 -10.28 19.28
CA GLU A 85 12.48 -10.43 20.42
C GLU A 85 11.25 -9.50 20.26
N GLN A 86 11.45 -8.22 19.92
CA GLN A 86 10.36 -7.27 19.63
C GLN A 86 9.52 -7.69 18.41
N ILE A 87 10.13 -8.29 17.39
CA ILE A 87 9.41 -8.83 16.22
C ILE A 87 8.49 -10.00 16.63
N LYS A 88 8.89 -10.85 17.57
CA LYS A 88 8.03 -11.93 18.10
C LYS A 88 6.85 -11.38 18.89
N GLU A 89 7.05 -10.34 19.70
CA GLU A 89 5.98 -9.65 20.42
C GLU A 89 4.99 -8.99 19.44
N LEU A 90 5.49 -8.35 18.37
CA LEU A 90 4.67 -7.81 17.29
C LEU A 90 3.83 -8.87 16.58
N PHE A 91 4.42 -10.02 16.20
CA PHE A 91 3.66 -11.12 15.59
C PHE A 91 2.59 -11.70 16.53
N ALA A 92 2.87 -11.80 17.84
CA ALA A 92 1.88 -12.24 18.82
C ALA A 92 0.72 -11.23 18.96
N SER A 93 1.03 -9.93 18.96
CA SER A 93 0.04 -8.85 19.00
C SER A 93 -0.81 -8.81 17.72
N GLN A 94 -0.18 -8.98 16.55
CA GLN A 94 -0.86 -9.04 15.25
C GLN A 94 -1.80 -10.24 15.19
N LYS A 95 -1.36 -11.44 15.59
CA LYS A 95 -2.22 -12.64 15.63
C LYS A 95 -3.46 -12.43 16.50
N LYS A 96 -3.30 -11.79 17.67
CA LYS A 96 -4.43 -11.44 18.55
C LYS A 96 -5.38 -10.43 17.88
N THR A 97 -4.83 -9.48 17.13
CA THR A 97 -5.63 -8.50 16.38
C THR A 97 -6.41 -9.17 15.25
N ASP A 98 -5.79 -10.10 14.51
CA ASP A 98 -6.44 -10.91 13.47
C ASP A 98 -7.55 -11.82 14.03
N GLU A 99 -7.42 -12.29 15.27
CA GLU A 99 -8.44 -13.02 16.00
C GLU A 99 -9.63 -12.10 16.37
N GLN A 100 -9.37 -10.92 16.92
CA GLN A 100 -10.41 -9.92 17.21
C GLN A 100 -11.13 -9.41 15.96
N ILE A 101 -10.43 -9.25 14.82
CA ILE A 101 -11.04 -8.86 13.53
C ILE A 101 -12.00 -9.95 13.03
N LYS A 102 -11.70 -11.24 13.26
CA LYS A 102 -12.60 -12.35 12.90
C LYS A 102 -13.86 -12.35 13.77
N GLU A 103 -13.73 -12.13 15.08
CA GLU A 103 -14.86 -12.01 16.00
C GLU A 103 -15.78 -10.83 15.59
N LEU A 104 -15.20 -9.65 15.36
CA LEU A 104 -15.94 -8.47 14.87
C LEU A 104 -16.59 -8.70 13.50
N SER A 105 -15.97 -9.47 12.59
CA SER A 105 -16.58 -9.81 11.30
C SER A 105 -17.80 -10.72 11.44
N VAL A 106 -17.80 -11.65 12.40
CA VAL A 106 -18.96 -12.50 12.72
C VAL A 106 -20.09 -11.67 13.35
N GLU A 107 -19.76 -10.77 14.28
CA GLU A 107 -20.74 -9.88 14.92
C GLU A 107 -21.33 -8.86 13.94
N HIS A 108 -20.52 -8.33 13.01
CA HIS A 108 -21.00 -7.46 11.94
C HIS A 108 -22.00 -8.17 11.03
N LYS A 109 -21.72 -9.41 10.59
CA LYS A 109 -22.66 -10.22 9.80
C LYS A 109 -23.97 -10.51 10.54
N LYS A 110 -23.90 -10.76 11.85
CA LYS A 110 -25.09 -10.92 12.71
C LYS A 110 -25.91 -9.64 12.78
N THR A 111 -25.23 -8.49 12.89
CA THR A 111 -25.86 -7.15 12.90
C THR A 111 -26.50 -6.82 11.56
N GLU A 112 -25.80 -7.09 10.45
CA GLU A 112 -26.30 -6.93 9.07
C GLU A 112 -27.55 -7.78 8.82
N SER A 113 -27.56 -9.05 9.26
CA SER A 113 -28.73 -9.93 9.19
C SER A 113 -29.91 -9.38 10.01
N THR A 114 -29.63 -8.83 11.20
CA THR A 114 -30.64 -8.22 12.06
C THR A 114 -31.24 -6.94 11.43
N LEU A 115 -30.39 -6.09 10.83
CA LEU A 115 -30.82 -4.89 10.10
C LEU A 115 -31.67 -5.24 8.86
N LYS A 116 -31.31 -6.30 8.12
CA LYS A 116 -32.13 -6.80 7.00
C LYS A 116 -33.50 -7.30 7.47
N GLY A 117 -33.56 -8.02 8.59
CA GLY A 117 -34.83 -8.43 9.22
C GLY A 117 -35.70 -7.25 9.66
N LEU A 118 -35.10 -6.21 10.25
CA LEU A 118 -35.80 -4.97 10.60
C LEU A 118 -36.33 -4.24 9.36
N GLY A 119 -35.52 -4.09 8.31
CA GLY A 119 -35.93 -3.47 7.05
C GLY A 119 -37.11 -4.18 6.37
N PHE A 120 -37.11 -5.52 6.39
CA PHE A 120 -38.22 -6.34 5.87
C PHE A 120 -39.53 -6.10 6.64
N ASN A 121 -39.48 -6.08 7.98
CA ASN A 121 -40.64 -5.83 8.82
C ASN A 121 -41.21 -4.41 8.65
N VAL A 122 -40.35 -3.40 8.44
CA VAL A 122 -40.77 -2.02 8.19
C VAL A 122 -41.44 -1.87 6.81
N GLY A 123 -40.99 -2.61 5.79
CA GLY A 123 -41.64 -2.64 4.47
C GLY A 123 -43.09 -3.11 4.54
N MET A 124 -43.30 -4.31 5.10
CA MET A 124 -44.64 -4.91 5.23
C MET A 124 -45.62 -4.01 6.01
N ALA A 125 -45.15 -3.37 7.09
CA ALA A 125 -45.96 -2.48 7.91
C ALA A 125 -46.44 -1.22 7.15
N VAL A 126 -45.61 -0.68 6.25
CA VAL A 126 -45.99 0.47 5.40
C VAL A 126 -47.01 0.06 4.35
N GLU A 127 -46.81 -1.08 3.68
CA GLU A 127 -47.79 -1.64 2.72
C GLU A 127 -49.15 -1.93 3.39
N GLU A 128 -49.13 -2.50 4.59
CA GLU A 128 -50.34 -2.80 5.38
C GLU A 128 -51.06 -1.53 5.85
N TYR A 129 -50.31 -0.50 6.29
CA TYR A 129 -50.87 0.80 6.64
C TYR A 129 -51.62 1.46 5.46
N PHE A 130 -50.99 1.52 4.28
CA PHE A 130 -51.61 2.11 3.10
C PHE A 130 -52.77 1.27 2.55
N TYR A 131 -52.65 -0.06 2.55
CA TYR A 131 -53.74 -0.94 2.14
C TYR A 131 -54.98 -0.77 3.02
N ASN A 132 -54.83 -0.84 4.35
CA ASN A 132 -55.95 -0.67 5.27
C ASN A 132 -56.62 0.71 5.08
N SER A 133 -55.84 1.77 4.88
CA SER A 133 -56.35 3.13 4.61
C SER A 133 -57.13 3.24 3.29
N LEU A 134 -56.68 2.53 2.25
CA LEU A 134 -57.31 2.52 0.92
C LEU A 134 -58.54 1.61 0.86
N ASP A 135 -58.51 0.45 1.52
CA ASP A 135 -59.63 -0.50 1.57
C ASP A 135 -60.80 0.04 2.42
N LEU A 136 -60.52 0.77 3.50
CA LEU A 136 -61.51 1.46 4.34
C LEU A 136 -62.31 2.54 3.59
N THR A 137 -61.67 3.23 2.65
CA THR A 137 -62.27 4.38 1.94
C THR A 137 -62.74 4.04 0.53
N LYS A 138 -62.06 3.09 -0.12
CA LYS A 138 -62.12 2.77 -1.55
C LYS A 138 -62.09 4.01 -2.46
N LYS A 139 -61.40 5.08 -2.05
CA LYS A 139 -61.48 6.40 -2.70
C LYS A 139 -60.16 7.15 -2.72
N VAL A 140 -59.73 7.57 -3.91
CA VAL A 140 -58.50 8.37 -4.15
C VAL A 140 -58.78 9.38 -5.27
N ALA A 141 -58.25 10.61 -5.19
CA ALA A 141 -58.41 11.67 -6.22
C ALA A 141 -59.88 11.93 -6.60
N ASN A 142 -60.80 11.81 -5.64
CA ASN A 142 -62.26 11.79 -5.78
C ASN A 142 -62.89 10.64 -6.60
N ILE A 143 -62.10 9.71 -7.13
CA ILE A 143 -62.58 8.48 -7.79
C ILE A 143 -62.98 7.47 -6.72
N GLN A 144 -64.21 6.94 -6.81
CA GLN A 144 -64.66 5.81 -6.02
C GLN A 144 -64.32 4.51 -6.76
N PHE A 145 -63.77 3.54 -6.05
CA PHE A 145 -63.48 2.19 -6.54
C PHE A 145 -64.45 1.18 -5.89
N ASP A 146 -64.69 0.07 -6.60
CA ASP A 146 -65.55 -1.03 -6.15
C ASP A 146 -64.74 -2.06 -5.34
N ASP A 147 -63.48 -2.28 -5.72
CA ASP A 147 -62.57 -3.28 -5.13
C ASP A 147 -61.17 -2.71 -4.79
N CYS A 148 -60.46 -3.35 -3.86
CA CYS A 148 -59.11 -3.02 -3.39
C CYS A 148 -58.34 -4.31 -3.03
N GLN A 149 -57.23 -4.59 -3.71
CA GLN A 149 -56.45 -5.82 -3.56
C GLN A 149 -54.98 -5.53 -3.24
N LYS A 150 -54.39 -6.27 -2.29
CA LYS A 150 -52.98 -6.17 -1.87
C LYS A 150 -52.14 -7.35 -2.38
N ASN A 151 -50.86 -7.08 -2.67
CA ASN A 151 -49.82 -8.06 -3.05
C ASN A 151 -50.27 -8.98 -4.20
N LEU A 152 -50.80 -8.37 -5.27
CA LEU A 152 -51.28 -9.08 -6.44
C LEU A 152 -50.08 -9.56 -7.28
N HIS A 153 -49.76 -10.85 -7.19
CA HIS A 153 -48.57 -11.43 -7.81
C HIS A 153 -48.88 -12.08 -9.16
N GLY A 154 -48.46 -11.46 -10.28
CA GLY A 154 -48.74 -11.97 -11.62
C GLY A 154 -47.58 -12.76 -12.21
N PHE A 155 -47.85 -13.97 -12.71
CA PHE A 155 -46.89 -14.76 -13.49
C PHE A 155 -47.51 -15.25 -14.81
N ASN A 156 -47.11 -14.64 -15.92
CA ASN A 156 -47.39 -15.17 -17.25
C ASN A 156 -46.18 -15.99 -17.71
N ARG A 157 -46.39 -17.31 -17.76
CA ARG A 157 -45.36 -18.27 -18.17
C ARG A 157 -44.87 -17.98 -19.59
N GLU A 158 -45.77 -17.87 -20.57
CA GLU A 158 -45.47 -17.71 -22.01
C GLU A 158 -44.66 -16.45 -22.37
N LEU A 159 -44.72 -15.40 -21.55
CA LEU A 159 -43.95 -14.16 -21.75
C LEU A 159 -42.70 -14.08 -20.86
N LYS A 160 -42.43 -15.10 -20.04
CA LYS A 160 -41.44 -15.08 -18.94
C LYS A 160 -41.62 -13.87 -18.02
N LEU A 161 -42.86 -13.41 -17.87
CA LEU A 161 -43.17 -12.17 -17.19
C LEU A 161 -43.66 -12.45 -15.77
N GLN A 162 -42.93 -11.91 -14.80
CA GLN A 162 -43.27 -11.94 -13.38
C GLN A 162 -43.13 -10.52 -12.84
N ASP A 163 -44.18 -10.01 -12.19
CA ASP A 163 -44.15 -8.74 -11.47
C ASP A 163 -45.16 -8.79 -10.32
N GLU A 164 -44.95 -7.97 -9.30
CA GLU A 164 -45.77 -7.91 -8.09
C GLU A 164 -46.36 -6.50 -7.94
N PHE A 165 -47.64 -6.42 -7.58
CA PHE A 165 -48.37 -5.16 -7.47
C PHE A 165 -48.84 -4.95 -6.04
N ASP A 166 -48.21 -3.99 -5.38
CA ASP A 166 -48.28 -3.75 -3.94
C ASP A 166 -49.74 -3.51 -3.50
N ILE A 167 -50.45 -2.57 -4.16
CA ILE A 167 -51.90 -2.39 -4.04
C ILE A 167 -52.51 -2.05 -5.41
N THR A 168 -53.65 -2.65 -5.75
CA THR A 168 -54.48 -2.30 -6.92
C THR A 168 -55.93 -2.04 -6.51
N MET A 169 -56.63 -1.18 -7.24
CA MET A 169 -58.05 -0.89 -7.02
C MET A 169 -58.75 -0.76 -8.38
N ALA A 170 -60.03 -1.11 -8.46
CA ALA A 170 -60.78 -1.08 -9.72
C ALA A 170 -62.26 -0.69 -9.53
N ASN A 171 -62.83 -0.10 -10.57
CA ASN A 171 -64.27 -0.07 -10.82
C ASN A 171 -64.54 -0.41 -12.29
N THR A 172 -65.82 -0.41 -12.69
CA THR A 172 -66.28 -0.69 -14.07
C THR A 172 -65.63 0.12 -15.22
N THR A 173 -64.86 1.17 -14.95
CA THR A 173 -64.24 2.06 -15.97
C THR A 173 -62.80 2.49 -15.67
N LYS A 174 -62.40 2.56 -14.40
CA LYS A 174 -61.12 3.08 -13.92
C LYS A 174 -60.40 2.08 -13.03
N GLY A 175 -59.08 2.02 -13.15
CA GLY A 175 -58.20 1.29 -12.24
C GLY A 175 -57.17 2.21 -11.60
N LEU A 176 -56.64 1.81 -10.44
CA LEU A 176 -55.52 2.46 -9.77
C LEU A 176 -54.47 1.40 -9.42
N LEU A 177 -53.21 1.72 -9.67
CA LEU A 177 -52.05 0.95 -9.20
C LEU A 177 -51.22 1.84 -8.26
N VAL A 178 -50.94 1.32 -7.07
CA VAL A 178 -50.14 2.00 -6.04
C VAL A 178 -48.85 1.23 -5.79
N GLU A 179 -47.72 1.94 -5.85
CA GLU A 179 -46.42 1.44 -5.38
C GLU A 179 -46.20 1.89 -3.93
N CYS A 180 -45.96 0.97 -3.00
CA CYS A 180 -45.72 1.24 -1.59
C CYS A 180 -44.24 1.07 -1.25
N LYS A 181 -43.58 2.10 -0.68
CA LYS A 181 -42.20 2.00 -0.18
C LYS A 181 -42.05 2.78 1.13
N HIS A 182 -41.23 2.28 2.05
CA HIS A 182 -40.93 3.00 3.29
C HIS A 182 -40.31 4.39 3.02
N HIS A 183 -39.41 4.44 2.03
CA HIS A 183 -38.84 5.64 1.46
C HIS A 183 -38.95 5.55 -0.07
N VAL A 184 -39.62 6.49 -0.71
CA VAL A 184 -39.86 6.51 -2.16
C VAL A 184 -38.78 7.32 -2.87
N VAL A 185 -38.01 6.67 -3.75
CA VAL A 185 -36.99 7.31 -4.59
C VAL A 185 -37.50 7.50 -6.04
N LYS A 186 -36.81 8.32 -6.83
CA LYS A 186 -37.20 8.65 -8.20
C LYS A 186 -37.33 7.43 -9.10
N GLU A 187 -36.45 6.44 -8.95
CA GLU A 187 -36.49 5.20 -9.73
C GLU A 187 -37.79 4.41 -9.54
N ASP A 188 -38.46 4.51 -8.39
CA ASP A 188 -39.72 3.80 -8.14
C ASP A 188 -40.89 4.44 -8.89
N VAL A 189 -40.92 5.77 -8.95
CA VAL A 189 -41.85 6.55 -9.78
C VAL A 189 -41.72 6.17 -11.25
N VAL A 190 -40.48 6.06 -11.74
CA VAL A 190 -40.17 5.67 -13.14
C VAL A 190 -40.55 4.21 -13.41
N LYS A 191 -40.20 3.26 -12.52
CA LYS A 191 -40.60 1.84 -12.62
C LYS A 191 -42.12 1.66 -12.67
N LEU A 192 -42.85 2.42 -11.85
CA LEU A 192 -44.31 2.39 -11.81
C LEU A 192 -44.90 2.83 -13.16
N ARG A 193 -44.45 3.98 -13.67
CA ARG A 193 -44.88 4.59 -14.94
C ARG A 193 -44.60 3.72 -16.16
N GLU A 194 -43.38 3.19 -16.27
CA GLU A 194 -42.88 2.61 -17.52
C GLU A 194 -42.95 1.08 -17.56
N ARG A 195 -42.91 0.42 -16.39
CA ARG A 195 -42.89 -1.04 -16.28
C ARG A 195 -44.15 -1.60 -15.63
N LYS A 196 -44.42 -1.29 -14.35
CA LYS A 196 -45.44 -2.02 -13.58
C LYS A 196 -46.85 -1.84 -14.16
N VAL A 197 -47.27 -0.64 -14.55
CA VAL A 197 -48.62 -0.46 -15.16
C VAL A 197 -48.80 -1.24 -16.46
N LYS A 198 -47.74 -1.35 -17.27
CA LYS A 198 -47.73 -2.15 -18.51
C LYS A 198 -47.80 -3.64 -18.20
N ASN A 199 -47.05 -4.10 -17.20
CA ASN A 199 -47.06 -5.49 -16.77
C ASN A 199 -48.41 -5.88 -16.15
N LEU A 200 -49.04 -5.01 -15.35
CA LEU A 200 -50.38 -5.25 -14.79
C LEU A 200 -51.39 -5.56 -15.90
N LYS A 201 -51.45 -4.73 -16.96
CA LYS A 201 -52.36 -4.95 -18.10
C LYS A 201 -52.06 -6.19 -18.97
N ILE A 202 -50.88 -6.80 -18.81
CA ILE A 202 -50.49 -8.05 -19.50
C ILE A 202 -50.79 -9.27 -18.61
N LEU A 203 -50.59 -9.13 -17.30
CA LEU A 203 -50.75 -10.21 -16.32
C LEU A 203 -52.22 -10.36 -15.87
N TYR A 204 -52.98 -9.27 -15.86
CA TYR A 204 -54.38 -9.20 -15.43
C TYR A 204 -55.25 -8.52 -16.50
N PRO A 205 -55.93 -9.30 -17.37
CA PRO A 205 -56.74 -8.78 -18.47
C PRO A 205 -57.84 -7.81 -18.04
N ASP A 206 -58.36 -7.92 -16.82
CA ASP A 206 -59.44 -7.07 -16.31
C ASP A 206 -59.01 -5.58 -16.21
N PHE A 207 -57.71 -5.31 -16.01
CA PHE A 207 -57.16 -3.95 -16.02
C PHE A 207 -56.82 -3.45 -17.44
N LYS A 208 -56.87 -4.31 -18.47
CA LYS A 208 -56.40 -4.00 -19.83
C LYS A 208 -57.12 -2.81 -20.42
N ASP A 209 -58.45 -2.79 -20.31
CA ASP A 209 -59.29 -1.79 -20.98
C ASP A 209 -59.77 -0.66 -20.03
N LEU A 210 -59.37 -0.70 -18.75
CA LEU A 210 -59.62 0.38 -17.78
C LEU A 210 -58.72 1.61 -17.98
N GLU A 211 -59.23 2.79 -17.66
CA GLU A 211 -58.44 4.02 -17.51
C GLU A 211 -57.57 3.93 -16.24
N MET A 212 -56.24 3.86 -16.38
CA MET A 212 -55.34 3.64 -15.25
C MET A 212 -54.80 4.92 -14.65
N TYR A 213 -55.03 5.08 -13.35
CA TYR A 213 -54.38 6.03 -12.47
C TYR A 213 -53.20 5.37 -11.77
N LEU A 214 -52.23 6.17 -11.35
CA LEU A 214 -51.00 5.72 -10.69
C LEU A 214 -50.77 6.52 -9.41
N ALA A 215 -50.32 5.84 -8.35
CA ALA A 215 -49.93 6.47 -7.11
C ALA A 215 -48.62 5.90 -6.56
N VAL A 216 -47.85 6.74 -5.87
CA VAL A 216 -46.72 6.33 -5.01
C VAL A 216 -47.06 6.64 -3.56
N ALA A 217 -46.85 5.65 -2.70
CA ALA A 217 -47.23 5.69 -1.29
C ALA A 217 -46.01 5.43 -0.39
N GLY A 218 -45.81 6.26 0.63
CA GLY A 218 -44.68 6.08 1.54
C GLY A 218 -44.70 6.94 2.81
N ALA A 219 -43.87 6.54 3.77
CA ALA A 219 -43.63 7.29 5.00
C ALA A 219 -42.66 8.46 4.77
N SER A 220 -41.79 8.37 3.77
CA SER A 220 -40.88 9.44 3.33
C SER A 220 -40.62 9.37 1.83
N PHE A 221 -40.18 10.49 1.24
CA PHE A 221 -39.98 10.65 -0.21
C PHE A 221 -38.76 11.54 -0.45
N ASP A 222 -37.96 11.21 -1.46
CA ASP A 222 -36.95 12.14 -1.97
C ASP A 222 -37.58 13.32 -2.74
N SER A 223 -36.85 14.44 -2.78
CA SER A 223 -37.34 15.70 -3.35
C SER A 223 -37.56 15.63 -4.87
N ASP A 224 -36.71 14.88 -5.58
CA ASP A 224 -36.81 14.65 -7.02
C ASP A 224 -37.83 13.55 -7.35
N ALA A 225 -38.02 12.56 -6.47
CA ALA A 225 -39.12 11.59 -6.55
C ALA A 225 -40.49 12.30 -6.51
N LYS A 226 -40.66 13.28 -5.59
CA LYS A 226 -41.85 14.13 -5.57
C LYS A 226 -41.99 14.99 -6.84
N GLN A 227 -40.89 15.48 -7.40
CA GLN A 227 -40.90 16.26 -8.63
C GLN A 227 -41.31 15.41 -9.83
N GLU A 228 -40.69 14.22 -10.00
CA GLU A 228 -40.97 13.26 -11.07
C GLU A 228 -42.43 12.80 -11.02
N ALA A 229 -42.96 12.51 -9.83
CA ALA A 229 -44.35 12.09 -9.66
C ALA A 229 -45.32 13.19 -10.08
N LYS A 230 -45.10 14.43 -9.61
CA LYS A 230 -45.93 15.59 -10.00
C LYS A 230 -45.86 15.91 -11.49
N GLN A 231 -44.68 15.82 -12.10
CA GLN A 231 -44.48 15.99 -13.55
C GLN A 231 -45.14 14.87 -14.37
N SER A 232 -45.24 13.66 -13.81
CA SER A 232 -45.88 12.50 -14.45
C SER A 232 -47.38 12.39 -14.22
N GLY A 233 -48.00 13.30 -13.45
CA GLY A 233 -49.40 13.18 -13.03
C GLY A 233 -49.68 12.05 -12.03
N ILE A 234 -48.64 11.50 -11.39
CA ILE A 234 -48.73 10.39 -10.43
C ILE A 234 -49.10 10.95 -9.05
N ILE A 235 -50.09 10.33 -8.42
CA ILE A 235 -50.63 10.73 -7.12
C ILE A 235 -49.62 10.41 -6.01
N ILE A 236 -49.44 11.32 -5.05
CA ILE A 236 -48.56 11.13 -3.90
C ILE A 236 -49.43 10.90 -2.66
N LEU A 237 -49.31 9.71 -2.07
CA LEU A 237 -49.98 9.31 -0.83
C LEU A 237 -48.96 9.27 0.32
N LYS A 238 -49.08 10.17 1.29
CA LYS A 238 -48.14 10.25 2.43
C LYS A 238 -48.82 9.85 3.72
N GLN A 239 -48.06 9.19 4.61
CA GLN A 239 -48.47 8.98 5.99
C GLN A 239 -48.30 10.27 6.79
N VAL A 240 -49.32 10.68 7.54
CA VAL A 240 -49.32 11.87 8.41
C VAL A 240 -49.88 11.49 9.78
N GLY A 241 -49.00 10.92 10.62
CA GLY A 241 -49.42 10.26 11.86
C GLY A 241 -50.23 9.01 11.54
N ASP A 242 -51.42 8.91 12.12
CA ASP A 242 -52.33 7.78 11.90
C ASP A 242 -53.15 7.89 10.60
N VAL A 243 -53.19 9.06 9.94
CA VAL A 243 -54.00 9.29 8.73
C VAL A 243 -53.18 9.46 7.45
N MET A 244 -53.72 8.96 6.34
CA MET A 244 -53.13 9.08 5.01
C MET A 244 -53.63 10.36 4.32
N GLU A 245 -52.72 11.13 3.73
CA GLU A 245 -53.02 12.37 3.00
C GLU A 245 -52.60 12.31 1.52
N GLU A 246 -53.48 12.78 0.64
CA GLU A 246 -53.24 13.00 -0.78
C GLU A 246 -52.59 14.39 -1.00
N GLU A 247 -51.38 14.44 -1.59
CA GLU A 247 -50.69 15.72 -1.85
C GLU A 247 -51.26 16.41 -3.11
N LYS A 248 -52.30 17.23 -2.91
CA LYS A 248 -53.06 17.92 -3.98
C LYS A 248 -52.16 18.64 -5.00
N ASN A 249 -52.16 18.12 -6.24
CA ASN A 249 -51.48 18.74 -7.36
C ASN A 249 -52.32 19.92 -7.88
N THR A 250 -51.74 21.14 -7.93
CA THR A 250 -52.42 22.35 -8.40
C THR A 250 -51.65 23.01 -9.52
N THR A 251 -52.21 22.98 -10.73
CA THR A 251 -51.67 23.63 -11.94
C THR A 251 -52.82 24.07 -12.86
N PRO A 252 -52.65 25.10 -13.71
CA PRO A 252 -53.76 25.71 -14.47
C PRO A 252 -54.34 24.84 -15.61
N ALA A 253 -55.55 25.18 -16.06
CA ALA A 253 -56.38 24.33 -16.93
C ALA A 253 -56.39 24.73 -18.44
N GLY A 254 -56.79 23.77 -19.28
CA GLY A 254 -57.17 23.94 -20.71
C GLY A 254 -56.08 23.53 -21.70
N ASN A 255 -56.32 22.74 -22.77
CA ASN A 255 -57.57 22.30 -23.41
C ASN A 255 -57.41 20.90 -24.09
N ASP A 256 -58.51 20.33 -24.57
CA ASP A 256 -58.60 19.00 -25.21
C ASP A 256 -57.95 18.88 -26.62
N ALA A 257 -57.39 17.69 -26.92
CA ALA A 257 -57.65 16.93 -28.16
C ALA A 257 -56.98 15.52 -28.15
N THR A 258 -57.69 14.49 -28.62
CA THR A 258 -57.25 13.09 -28.82
C THR A 258 -58.03 12.46 -30.01
N PRO A 259 -57.86 11.18 -30.44
CA PRO A 259 -56.66 10.31 -30.54
C PRO A 259 -56.53 9.55 -31.91
N ALA A 260 -55.40 8.87 -32.15
CA ALA A 260 -55.19 7.59 -32.91
C ALA A 260 -53.66 7.35 -33.05
N GLY A 261 -53.04 6.16 -33.15
CA GLY A 261 -53.35 4.70 -33.13
C GLY A 261 -51.99 3.96 -33.41
N VAL A 262 -51.68 2.66 -33.38
CA VAL A 262 -52.32 1.32 -33.25
C VAL A 262 -51.16 0.26 -33.39
N ALA A 263 -51.31 -1.01 -32.96
CA ALA A 263 -50.43 -2.21 -33.20
C ALA A 263 -49.01 -2.25 -32.53
N THR A 264 -48.51 -3.26 -31.78
CA THR A 264 -48.36 -4.76 -31.88
C THR A 264 -47.22 -5.22 -32.81
N THR A 265 -46.40 -6.28 -32.60
CA THR A 265 -46.56 -7.68 -32.06
C THR A 265 -45.20 -8.24 -31.47
N TYR A 266 -44.93 -9.56 -31.38
CA TYR A 266 -45.33 -10.57 -30.35
C TYR A 266 -44.42 -11.86 -30.45
N ALA A 267 -44.60 -12.85 -29.56
CA ALA A 267 -44.06 -14.23 -29.55
C ALA A 267 -42.56 -14.44 -29.19
N GLY A 268 -42.12 -15.61 -28.67
CA GLY A 268 -42.83 -16.88 -28.41
C GLY A 268 -42.10 -17.83 -27.43
N TYR A 269 -42.59 -19.07 -27.27
CA TYR A 269 -42.32 -19.94 -26.11
C TYR A 269 -42.16 -21.43 -26.45
N ASP A 270 -41.51 -22.23 -25.56
CA ASP A 270 -41.89 -23.63 -25.29
C ASP A 270 -41.26 -24.19 -23.98
N ALA A 271 -41.73 -25.34 -23.49
CA ALA A 271 -41.25 -26.08 -22.31
C ALA A 271 -41.61 -27.58 -22.34
N THR A 272 -40.97 -28.43 -21.49
CA THR A 272 -41.46 -29.79 -21.16
C THR A 272 -40.87 -30.32 -19.85
N TYR A 273 -41.37 -31.45 -19.32
CA TYR A 273 -41.28 -31.81 -17.88
C TYR A 273 -41.41 -33.34 -17.63
N ALA A 274 -40.62 -33.92 -16.70
CA ALA A 274 -40.82 -35.27 -16.14
C ALA A 274 -40.01 -35.51 -14.83
N GLY A 275 -40.46 -36.43 -13.96
CA GLY A 275 -39.76 -36.89 -12.72
C GLY A 275 -38.81 -38.08 -12.96
N VAL A 276 -38.29 -38.81 -11.96
CA VAL A 276 -38.69 -39.03 -10.54
C VAL A 276 -37.42 -39.16 -9.63
N ALA A 277 -37.57 -39.29 -8.30
CA ALA A 277 -36.55 -39.02 -7.27
C ALA A 277 -35.86 -40.24 -6.57
N THR A 278 -35.16 -39.98 -5.46
CA THR A 278 -34.29 -40.83 -4.58
C THR A 278 -32.82 -40.98 -5.06
N THR A 279 -31.78 -40.94 -4.22
CA THR A 279 -31.63 -40.69 -2.76
C THR A 279 -30.25 -40.10 -2.45
N TYR A 280 -30.08 -39.29 -1.38
CA TYR A 280 -28.76 -38.78 -0.96
C TYR A 280 -28.68 -38.49 0.55
N ALA A 281 -27.84 -39.24 1.28
CA ALA A 281 -27.30 -38.95 2.62
C ALA A 281 -26.19 -39.98 2.92
N GLY A 282 -25.08 -39.67 3.59
CA GLY A 282 -24.62 -38.37 4.10
C GLY A 282 -23.13 -38.44 4.51
N TYR A 283 -22.61 -37.35 5.07
CA TYR A 283 -21.26 -37.26 5.64
C TYR A 283 -21.38 -36.76 7.09
N ASP A 284 -20.59 -37.32 8.02
CA ASP A 284 -20.16 -36.61 9.22
C ASP A 284 -18.81 -37.16 9.75
N VAL A 285 -18.15 -36.44 10.67
CA VAL A 285 -16.68 -36.44 10.77
C VAL A 285 -16.15 -36.41 12.22
N THR A 286 -14.84 -36.71 12.41
CA THR A 286 -13.98 -36.45 13.60
C THR A 286 -14.11 -37.43 14.79
N PRO A 287 -13.16 -37.50 15.78
CA PRO A 287 -12.04 -36.57 16.05
C PRO A 287 -10.63 -37.11 16.42
N ALA A 288 -9.64 -36.23 16.16
CA ALA A 288 -8.41 -35.86 16.88
C ALA A 288 -7.59 -36.84 17.77
N GLY A 289 -6.25 -36.70 17.76
CA GLY A 289 -5.35 -37.31 18.78
C GLY A 289 -3.82 -37.18 18.59
N VAL A 290 -3.26 -35.99 18.91
CA VAL A 290 -1.85 -35.58 19.23
C VAL A 290 -0.72 -36.65 19.36
N ALA A 291 0.53 -36.28 18.97
CA ALA A 291 1.75 -37.13 19.00
C ALA A 291 2.87 -36.66 19.99
N ILE A 292 3.78 -37.56 20.41
CA ILE A 292 5.05 -37.24 21.13
C ILE A 292 6.22 -38.25 20.85
N THR A 293 7.21 -37.81 20.04
CA THR A 293 8.70 -38.03 20.04
C THR A 293 9.33 -39.45 20.37
N PRO A 294 10.66 -39.65 20.67
CA PRO A 294 11.53 -40.37 19.71
C PRO A 294 12.57 -41.42 20.24
N ALA A 295 13.20 -42.13 19.29
CA ALA A 295 14.58 -42.69 19.24
C ALA A 295 15.34 -43.21 20.50
N GLY A 296 15.87 -44.45 20.42
CA GLY A 296 17.21 -44.77 20.98
C GLY A 296 17.53 -46.18 21.53
N VAL A 297 18.36 -46.94 20.81
CA VAL A 297 19.39 -47.91 21.31
C VAL A 297 18.95 -49.28 21.91
N ALA A 298 19.87 -50.26 21.78
CA ALA A 298 19.96 -51.68 22.23
C ALA A 298 19.25 -52.11 23.54
N ILE A 299 18.99 -53.41 23.85
CA ILE A 299 19.88 -54.62 23.74
C ILE A 299 19.08 -55.95 23.60
N THR A 300 19.71 -57.00 23.03
CA THR A 300 19.37 -58.44 23.10
C THR A 300 19.50 -59.04 24.53
N PRO A 301 18.97 -60.25 24.90
CA PRO A 301 18.97 -61.51 24.11
C PRO A 301 17.76 -62.49 24.26
N TYR A 302 17.83 -63.66 23.57
CA TYR A 302 17.33 -65.04 23.85
C TYR A 302 16.05 -65.25 24.75
N LEU A 303 15.14 -66.23 24.55
CA LEU A 303 15.36 -67.67 24.28
C LEU A 303 14.04 -68.45 23.96
N GLU A 304 13.96 -69.20 22.85
CA GLU A 304 12.99 -70.30 22.53
C GLU A 304 11.46 -69.99 22.64
N ARG A 305 10.44 -70.82 22.30
CA ARG A 305 10.20 -72.21 21.77
C ARG A 305 8.78 -72.21 21.09
N VAL A 306 8.02 -73.22 20.59
CA VAL A 306 8.01 -74.72 20.50
C VAL A 306 6.89 -75.21 19.51
N ILE A 307 7.05 -76.35 18.78
CA ILE A 307 5.99 -77.36 18.35
C ILE A 307 4.81 -76.91 17.40
N GLU A 308 4.27 -77.65 16.40
CA GLU A 308 4.55 -78.98 15.78
C GLU A 308 3.81 -79.23 14.41
N ARG A 309 4.20 -80.31 13.68
CA ARG A 309 3.37 -81.27 12.87
C ARG A 309 2.68 -80.86 11.54
N THR A 310 2.51 -81.74 10.53
CA THR A 310 3.15 -83.05 10.16
C THR A 310 2.98 -83.36 8.66
N GLN A 311 3.89 -84.16 8.07
CA GLN A 311 3.67 -85.40 7.27
C GLN A 311 4.77 -85.60 6.18
N ARG A 312 5.05 -86.81 5.65
CA ARG A 312 5.49 -88.09 6.28
C ARG A 312 6.05 -89.05 5.20
N PHE A 313 6.77 -90.11 5.61
CA PHE A 313 7.41 -91.18 4.79
C PHE A 313 8.62 -90.70 3.94
N PHE A 314 9.88 -91.02 4.29
CA PHE A 314 10.61 -92.32 4.21
C PHE A 314 11.15 -92.61 2.77
N ILE A 315 12.27 -93.31 2.54
CA ILE A 315 12.99 -94.32 3.37
C ILE A 315 14.52 -94.38 3.09
N LEU A 316 15.34 -94.72 4.12
CA LEU A 316 16.68 -95.41 4.16
C LEU A 316 17.82 -95.10 3.13
N SER A 317 19.13 -95.22 3.43
CA SER A 317 19.85 -95.82 4.59
C SER A 317 21.32 -95.35 4.78
N PHE A 318 21.71 -95.18 6.05
CA PHE A 318 22.97 -95.63 6.72
C PHE A 318 24.32 -94.85 6.65
N PHE A 319 24.69 -94.35 7.84
CA PHE A 319 26.00 -94.42 8.57
C PHE A 319 27.25 -93.56 8.20
N ALA A 320 27.52 -92.62 9.13
CA ALA A 320 28.77 -92.43 9.89
C ALA A 320 30.04 -91.78 9.26
N GLY A 321 30.70 -90.94 10.07
CA GLY A 321 32.04 -90.39 9.82
C GLY A 321 32.17 -88.92 10.26
N GLU A 322 32.86 -88.63 11.36
CA GLU A 322 33.21 -87.27 11.77
C GLU A 322 34.48 -86.79 11.05
N CYS A 323 34.46 -85.56 10.51
CA CYS A 323 35.67 -84.74 10.36
C CYS A 323 35.32 -83.27 10.14
N ALA A 324 36.12 -82.36 10.70
CA ALA A 324 35.95 -80.93 10.47
C ALA A 324 36.48 -80.54 9.08
N SER A 325 35.63 -79.92 8.26
CA SER A 325 36.06 -79.23 7.04
C SER A 325 36.41 -77.77 7.38
N PRO A 326 37.43 -77.15 6.77
CA PRO A 326 37.63 -75.71 6.90
C PRO A 326 36.43 -74.93 6.36
N GLU A 327 36.21 -73.73 6.91
CA GLU A 327 35.34 -72.72 6.29
C GLU A 327 35.69 -72.60 4.79
N PRO A 328 34.71 -72.75 3.87
CA PRO A 328 35.00 -72.69 2.44
C PRO A 328 35.55 -71.31 2.09
N THR A 329 36.70 -71.26 1.43
CA THR A 329 37.37 -70.01 1.08
C THR A 329 36.40 -69.11 0.32
N LYS A 330 36.07 -67.95 0.90
CA LYS A 330 35.14 -66.98 0.32
C LYS A 330 35.91 -65.86 -0.37
N TYR A 331 35.40 -65.45 -1.52
CA TYR A 331 35.94 -64.37 -2.34
C TYR A 331 34.88 -63.30 -2.61
N THR A 332 35.32 -62.07 -2.79
CA THR A 332 34.47 -60.90 -3.06
C THR A 332 34.53 -60.53 -4.53
N VAL A 333 33.37 -60.45 -5.17
CA VAL A 333 33.17 -59.74 -6.43
C VAL A 333 32.79 -58.29 -6.10
N THR A 334 33.62 -57.33 -6.50
CA THR A 334 33.36 -55.90 -6.32
C THR A 334 32.77 -55.33 -7.60
N LEU A 335 31.59 -54.72 -7.53
CA LEU A 335 30.86 -54.14 -8.65
C LEU A 335 31.21 -52.64 -8.73
N ASN A 336 32.12 -52.28 -9.64
CA ASN A 336 32.46 -50.87 -9.89
C ASN A 336 31.58 -50.27 -10.99
N GLU A 337 31.00 -49.11 -10.69
CA GLU A 337 30.10 -48.32 -11.53
C GLU A 337 30.73 -47.70 -12.79
N ASN A 338 32.06 -47.68 -12.91
CA ASN A 338 32.81 -47.24 -14.09
C ASN A 338 32.35 -45.87 -14.66
N GLY A 339 32.36 -44.86 -13.79
CA GLY A 339 31.89 -43.50 -14.12
C GLY A 339 30.36 -43.38 -14.29
N GLY A 340 29.59 -44.33 -13.77
CA GLY A 340 28.18 -44.17 -13.44
C GLY A 340 27.97 -43.74 -11.99
N THR A 341 26.73 -43.81 -11.53
CA THR A 341 26.34 -43.71 -10.11
C THR A 341 26.22 -45.11 -9.52
N ALA A 342 26.91 -45.36 -8.40
CA ALA A 342 26.88 -46.65 -7.71
C ALA A 342 25.47 -47.00 -7.19
N GLY A 343 25.09 -48.26 -7.33
CA GLY A 343 23.87 -48.81 -6.75
C GLY A 343 24.07 -49.32 -5.32
N SER A 344 23.00 -49.80 -4.68
CA SER A 344 23.06 -50.32 -3.30
C SER A 344 23.84 -51.63 -3.14
N THR A 345 24.19 -52.32 -4.22
CA THR A 345 24.95 -53.58 -4.21
C THR A 345 26.32 -53.38 -4.85
N THR A 346 27.26 -52.88 -4.06
CA THR A 346 28.65 -52.58 -4.49
C THR A 346 29.59 -53.78 -4.41
N SER A 347 29.22 -54.84 -3.70
CA SER A 347 29.98 -56.11 -3.67
C SER A 347 29.10 -57.31 -3.33
N ILE A 348 29.58 -58.51 -3.70
CA ILE A 348 28.93 -59.80 -3.43
C ILE A 348 30.01 -60.78 -2.97
N THR A 349 29.81 -61.43 -1.82
CA THR A 349 30.71 -62.45 -1.28
C THR A 349 30.20 -63.84 -1.65
N ILE A 350 31.07 -64.71 -2.15
CA ILE A 350 30.72 -66.05 -2.66
C ILE A 350 31.80 -67.08 -2.30
N GLU A 351 31.44 -68.37 -2.23
CA GLU A 351 32.41 -69.46 -2.03
C GLU A 351 33.24 -69.73 -3.30
N ASN A 352 34.50 -70.12 -3.10
CA ASN A 352 35.45 -70.48 -4.16
C ASN A 352 34.87 -71.51 -5.15
N GLY A 353 34.97 -71.20 -6.44
CA GLY A 353 34.54 -72.08 -7.54
C GLY A 353 33.04 -72.06 -7.83
N LYS A 354 32.23 -71.30 -7.08
CA LYS A 354 30.81 -71.06 -7.43
C LYS A 354 30.70 -69.89 -8.42
N THR A 355 29.54 -69.77 -9.06
CA THR A 355 29.18 -68.61 -9.89
C THR A 355 28.26 -67.66 -9.11
N VAL A 356 28.26 -66.38 -9.48
CA VAL A 356 27.43 -65.34 -8.85
C VAL A 356 26.26 -64.99 -9.75
N THR A 357 25.04 -64.92 -9.21
CA THR A 357 23.85 -64.43 -9.92
C THR A 357 23.79 -62.91 -9.94
N LEU A 358 23.30 -62.31 -11.04
CA LEU A 358 23.15 -60.85 -11.14
C LEU A 358 22.11 -60.35 -10.13
N PRO A 359 22.39 -59.32 -9.33
CA PRO A 359 21.39 -58.68 -8.47
C PRO A 359 20.20 -58.18 -9.29
N THR A 360 18.98 -58.55 -8.89
CA THR A 360 17.73 -58.09 -9.51
C THR A 360 17.35 -56.65 -9.14
N SER A 361 18.07 -56.06 -8.19
CA SER A 361 17.95 -54.66 -7.75
C SER A 361 19.30 -54.19 -7.20
N GLY A 362 19.53 -52.87 -7.14
CA GLY A 362 20.75 -52.32 -6.54
C GLY A 362 21.97 -52.26 -7.46
N LEU A 363 21.78 -52.48 -8.77
CA LEU A 363 22.80 -52.25 -9.81
C LEU A 363 23.12 -50.74 -9.96
N PRO A 364 24.31 -50.37 -10.47
CA PRO A 364 24.62 -48.99 -10.81
C PRO A 364 23.77 -48.48 -11.98
N THR A 365 23.71 -47.15 -12.14
CA THR A 365 23.04 -46.47 -13.26
C THR A 365 23.96 -45.40 -13.87
N LYS A 366 23.69 -44.94 -15.09
CA LYS A 366 24.45 -43.84 -15.70
C LYS A 366 23.56 -43.07 -16.68
N THR A 367 23.34 -41.79 -16.41
CA THR A 367 22.43 -40.93 -17.18
C THR A 367 22.80 -40.92 -18.66
N GLY A 368 21.84 -41.23 -19.54
CA GLY A 368 22.07 -41.33 -20.99
C GLY A 368 22.70 -42.65 -21.46
N CYS A 369 22.96 -43.62 -20.58
CA CYS A 369 23.56 -44.91 -20.93
C CYS A 369 22.75 -46.11 -20.40
N THR A 370 22.79 -47.22 -21.13
CA THR A 370 22.32 -48.53 -20.64
C THR A 370 23.51 -49.37 -20.17
N LEU A 371 23.35 -50.11 -19.08
CA LEU A 371 24.32 -51.11 -18.60
C LEU A 371 24.22 -52.37 -19.47
N THR A 372 25.21 -52.61 -20.33
CA THR A 372 25.17 -53.71 -21.32
C THR A 372 25.99 -54.93 -20.92
N ALA A 373 27.09 -54.75 -20.19
CA ALA A 373 27.97 -55.84 -19.75
C ALA A 373 28.79 -55.48 -18.51
N TRP A 374 29.60 -56.42 -18.05
CA TRP A 374 30.62 -56.24 -17.01
C TRP A 374 31.95 -56.81 -17.51
N ASN A 375 33.06 -56.16 -17.18
CA ASN A 375 34.40 -56.55 -17.66
C ASN A 375 35.43 -56.54 -16.52
N THR A 376 36.48 -57.36 -16.59
CA THR A 376 37.55 -57.38 -15.57
C THR A 376 38.54 -56.21 -15.67
N LYS A 377 38.40 -55.32 -16.66
CA LYS A 377 39.09 -54.04 -16.76
C LYS A 377 38.13 -52.87 -17.01
N VAL A 378 38.57 -51.69 -16.60
CA VAL A 378 37.88 -50.39 -16.75
C VAL A 378 37.62 -50.02 -18.23
N ASP A 379 38.53 -50.41 -19.13
CA ASP A 379 38.56 -50.07 -20.55
C ASP A 379 37.81 -51.07 -21.47
N GLY A 380 37.18 -52.09 -20.88
CA GLY A 380 36.52 -53.17 -21.64
C GLY A 380 37.47 -54.17 -22.32
N THR A 381 38.80 -54.00 -22.22
CA THR A 381 39.80 -54.89 -22.87
C THR A 381 40.19 -56.10 -22.00
N GLY A 382 39.48 -56.33 -20.90
CA GLY A 382 39.59 -57.51 -20.07
C GLY A 382 38.60 -58.60 -20.47
N THR A 383 38.45 -59.61 -19.62
CA THR A 383 37.48 -60.69 -19.81
C THR A 383 36.08 -60.18 -19.49
N ALA A 384 35.09 -60.52 -20.32
CA ALA A 384 33.68 -60.30 -19.99
C ALA A 384 33.29 -61.16 -18.77
N PHE A 385 32.71 -60.56 -17.75
CA PHE A 385 32.22 -61.27 -16.57
C PHE A 385 30.72 -61.55 -16.74
N VAL A 386 30.35 -62.82 -16.83
CA VAL A 386 28.98 -63.25 -17.11
C VAL A 386 28.43 -63.95 -15.87
N PHE A 387 27.48 -63.28 -15.21
CA PHE A 387 26.79 -63.79 -14.03
C PHE A 387 26.09 -65.13 -14.35
N GLY A 388 26.09 -66.05 -13.38
CA GLY A 388 25.61 -67.41 -13.52
C GLY A 388 26.63 -68.39 -14.13
N THR A 389 27.56 -67.93 -14.98
CA THR A 389 28.53 -68.81 -15.67
C THR A 389 30.00 -68.60 -15.27
N THR A 390 30.42 -67.38 -14.91
CA THR A 390 31.81 -67.13 -14.50
C THR A 390 32.04 -67.58 -13.05
N THR A 391 32.91 -68.56 -12.85
CA THR A 391 33.29 -69.08 -11.53
C THR A 391 34.28 -68.17 -10.83
N VAL A 392 34.05 -67.85 -9.55
CA VAL A 392 34.89 -66.93 -8.76
C VAL A 392 35.91 -67.72 -7.95
N THR A 393 37.18 -67.62 -8.30
CA THR A 393 38.30 -68.34 -7.64
C THR A 393 39.37 -67.40 -7.04
N ALA A 394 39.07 -66.09 -6.99
CA ALA A 394 39.87 -65.05 -6.33
C ALA A 394 38.98 -63.82 -6.11
N ASN A 395 39.42 -62.89 -5.26
CA ASN A 395 38.79 -61.55 -5.18
C ASN A 395 38.95 -60.83 -6.53
N ILE A 396 37.87 -60.22 -7.02
CA ILE A 396 37.85 -59.63 -8.37
C ILE A 396 36.99 -58.36 -8.40
N THR A 397 37.52 -57.30 -9.01
CA THR A 397 36.73 -56.10 -9.36
C THR A 397 36.26 -56.21 -10.79
N ILE A 398 34.97 -55.98 -11.01
CA ILE A 398 34.35 -55.92 -12.34
C ILE A 398 33.79 -54.53 -12.58
N TYR A 399 33.99 -54.04 -13.80
CA TYR A 399 33.67 -52.67 -14.21
C TYR A 399 32.47 -52.70 -15.15
N ALA A 400 31.44 -51.94 -14.80
CA ALA A 400 30.25 -51.74 -15.62
C ALA A 400 30.63 -51.26 -17.03
N GLN A 401 29.99 -51.83 -18.05
CA GLN A 401 30.14 -51.42 -19.45
C GLN A 401 28.86 -50.73 -19.91
N TRP A 402 29.02 -49.56 -20.51
CA TRP A 402 27.93 -48.61 -20.76
C TRP A 402 27.81 -48.35 -22.27
N GLU A 403 26.61 -48.49 -22.83
CA GLU A 403 26.31 -48.06 -24.20
C GLU A 403 25.40 -46.82 -24.17
N GLU A 404 25.68 -45.82 -25.01
CA GLU A 404 24.91 -44.58 -25.08
C GLU A 404 23.53 -44.77 -25.73
N ILE A 405 22.49 -44.23 -25.09
CA ILE A 405 21.10 -44.35 -25.52
C ILE A 405 20.86 -43.36 -26.65
N ARG A 406 20.89 -43.85 -27.89
CA ARG A 406 20.77 -43.05 -29.11
C ARG A 406 19.43 -42.32 -29.19
N ILE A 407 19.48 -41.05 -29.57
CA ILE A 407 18.29 -40.20 -29.75
C ILE A 407 17.54 -40.62 -31.02
N THR A 408 16.31 -41.07 -30.85
CA THR A 408 15.41 -41.51 -31.93
C THR A 408 14.50 -40.38 -32.42
N SER A 409 14.13 -39.44 -31.53
CA SER A 409 13.36 -38.24 -31.88
C SER A 409 13.84 -37.03 -31.10
N PHE A 410 13.83 -35.86 -31.76
CA PHE A 410 14.16 -34.56 -31.20
C PHE A 410 13.18 -33.54 -31.80
N THR A 411 12.39 -32.87 -30.95
CA THR A 411 11.30 -31.99 -31.41
C THR A 411 11.14 -30.76 -30.51
N LEU A 412 10.64 -29.66 -31.08
CA LEU A 412 10.05 -28.55 -30.33
C LEU A 412 8.53 -28.65 -30.45
N GLY A 413 7.79 -28.23 -29.41
CA GLY A 413 6.32 -28.29 -29.40
C GLY A 413 5.60 -27.39 -30.42
N LYS A 414 6.34 -26.61 -31.22
CA LYS A 414 5.84 -25.74 -32.30
C LYS A 414 6.97 -25.42 -33.29
N THR A 415 6.63 -25.26 -34.57
CA THR A 415 7.54 -24.91 -35.67
C THR A 415 7.55 -23.41 -36.00
N THR A 416 6.50 -22.69 -35.60
CA THR A 416 6.39 -21.22 -35.67
C THR A 416 5.89 -20.68 -34.34
N ASP A 417 6.26 -19.45 -34.01
CA ASP A 417 5.80 -18.75 -32.81
C ASP A 417 5.53 -17.28 -33.10
N THR A 418 4.75 -16.63 -32.24
CA THR A 418 4.57 -15.17 -32.28
C THR A 418 4.55 -14.58 -30.88
N THR A 419 5.27 -13.48 -30.71
CA THR A 419 5.38 -12.78 -29.43
C THR A 419 5.44 -11.26 -29.62
N LEU A 420 5.41 -10.56 -28.50
CA LEU A 420 5.40 -9.11 -28.37
C LEU A 420 6.67 -8.64 -27.66
N LEU A 421 7.06 -7.39 -27.87
CA LEU A 421 8.14 -6.78 -27.10
C LEU A 421 7.77 -6.78 -25.61
N GLY A 422 8.75 -7.08 -24.74
CA GLY A 422 8.52 -7.27 -23.30
C GLY A 422 7.92 -8.63 -22.88
N LYS A 423 7.47 -9.48 -23.82
CA LYS A 423 6.94 -10.82 -23.52
C LYS A 423 7.98 -11.91 -23.81
N THR A 424 8.66 -12.37 -22.77
CA THR A 424 9.52 -13.57 -22.86
C THR A 424 8.70 -14.82 -23.14
N THR A 425 9.32 -15.88 -23.66
CA THR A 425 8.64 -17.16 -23.93
C THR A 425 9.61 -18.33 -23.77
N GLN A 426 9.26 -19.28 -22.92
CA GLN A 426 10.06 -20.48 -22.67
C GLN A 426 9.80 -21.52 -23.76
N LEU A 427 10.85 -22.04 -24.39
CA LEU A 427 10.80 -23.21 -25.24
C LEU A 427 11.28 -24.46 -24.48
N THR A 428 10.74 -25.62 -24.83
CA THR A 428 11.20 -26.92 -24.32
C THR A 428 11.41 -27.85 -25.51
N ALA A 429 12.55 -28.55 -25.53
CA ALA A 429 12.81 -29.61 -26.50
C ALA A 429 12.43 -30.97 -25.91
N THR A 430 11.73 -31.79 -26.68
CA THR A 430 11.37 -33.16 -26.32
C THR A 430 12.30 -34.13 -27.05
N ILE A 431 12.99 -34.97 -26.28
CA ILE A 431 14.05 -35.89 -26.73
C ILE A 431 13.64 -37.30 -26.33
N LEU A 432 13.54 -38.22 -27.29
CA LEU A 432 13.17 -39.62 -27.05
C LEU A 432 14.29 -40.60 -27.47
N PRO A 433 14.44 -41.76 -26.81
CA PRO A 433 13.66 -42.25 -25.66
C PRO A 433 13.91 -41.46 -24.36
N GLU A 434 13.10 -41.69 -23.32
CA GLU A 434 13.13 -40.85 -22.12
C GLU A 434 14.45 -40.96 -21.33
N ASP A 435 15.11 -42.12 -21.35
CA ASP A 435 16.41 -42.30 -20.67
C ASP A 435 17.61 -41.70 -21.43
N ALA A 436 17.42 -41.23 -22.68
CA ALA A 436 18.46 -40.58 -23.48
C ALA A 436 18.81 -39.18 -22.95
N LEU A 437 20.09 -38.80 -23.04
CA LEU A 437 20.63 -37.57 -22.46
C LEU A 437 19.87 -36.31 -22.94
N LYS A 438 19.41 -35.49 -21.99
CA LYS A 438 18.50 -34.35 -22.22
C LYS A 438 19.18 -32.99 -22.44
N SER A 439 20.50 -32.95 -22.57
CA SER A 439 21.25 -31.70 -22.70
C SER A 439 21.13 -31.09 -24.11
N VAL A 440 20.84 -29.79 -24.15
CA VAL A 440 20.51 -29.03 -25.36
C VAL A 440 21.30 -27.72 -25.39
N THR A 441 21.85 -27.37 -26.55
CA THR A 441 22.35 -26.03 -26.84
C THR A 441 21.29 -25.24 -27.61
N TRP A 442 21.04 -24.01 -27.17
CA TRP A 442 20.12 -23.07 -27.82
C TRP A 442 20.88 -22.00 -28.59
N THR A 443 20.35 -21.60 -29.74
CA THR A 443 20.92 -20.56 -30.60
C THR A 443 19.82 -19.69 -31.21
N SER A 444 20.12 -18.41 -31.43
CA SER A 444 19.29 -17.49 -32.23
C SER A 444 20.02 -17.14 -33.52
N SER A 445 19.30 -17.10 -34.64
CA SER A 445 19.87 -16.64 -35.92
C SER A 445 20.09 -15.12 -35.98
N ASP A 446 19.41 -14.35 -35.12
CA ASP A 446 19.57 -12.90 -35.01
C ASP A 446 19.22 -12.38 -33.60
N ASN A 447 20.27 -12.12 -32.82
CA ASN A 447 20.16 -11.57 -31.46
C ASN A 447 19.65 -10.12 -31.42
N VAL A 448 19.55 -9.42 -32.55
CA VAL A 448 18.95 -8.07 -32.64
C VAL A 448 17.41 -8.17 -32.68
N VAL A 449 16.85 -9.26 -33.19
CA VAL A 449 15.40 -9.52 -33.17
C VAL A 449 14.98 -10.19 -31.87
N ALA A 450 15.63 -11.30 -31.49
CA ALA A 450 15.44 -11.91 -30.16
C ALA A 450 16.66 -12.74 -29.74
N THR A 451 16.98 -12.70 -28.44
CA THR A 451 17.97 -13.59 -27.82
C THR A 451 17.29 -14.84 -27.23
N VAL A 452 18.09 -15.87 -26.95
CA VAL A 452 17.65 -17.07 -26.23
C VAL A 452 18.67 -17.44 -25.16
N SER A 453 18.20 -17.82 -23.96
CA SER A 453 19.07 -18.29 -22.87
C SER A 453 19.57 -19.72 -23.10
N GLU A 454 20.58 -20.15 -22.33
CA GLU A 454 21.01 -21.55 -22.21
C GLU A 454 19.88 -22.51 -21.81
N THR A 455 18.81 -21.99 -21.19
CA THR A 455 17.62 -22.77 -20.80
C THR A 455 16.50 -22.74 -21.85
N GLY A 456 16.63 -22.02 -22.97
CA GLY A 456 15.58 -21.91 -24.00
C GLY A 456 14.56 -20.79 -23.78
N LEU A 457 14.83 -19.83 -22.89
CA LEU A 457 13.98 -18.66 -22.69
C LEU A 457 14.26 -17.59 -23.75
N ILE A 458 13.30 -17.36 -24.65
CA ILE A 458 13.35 -16.30 -25.66
C ILE A 458 13.12 -14.95 -24.98
N THR A 459 13.95 -13.95 -25.30
CA THR A 459 13.73 -12.54 -24.96
C THR A 459 13.68 -11.69 -26.22
N PRO A 460 12.52 -11.13 -26.60
CA PRO A 460 12.38 -10.25 -27.76
C PRO A 460 13.15 -8.92 -27.58
N VAL A 461 13.79 -8.46 -28.65
CA VAL A 461 14.65 -7.26 -28.66
C VAL A 461 14.15 -6.22 -29.67
N SER A 462 13.75 -6.63 -30.88
CA SER A 462 13.13 -5.75 -31.88
C SER A 462 12.13 -6.50 -32.77
N ALA A 463 11.29 -5.76 -33.50
CA ALA A 463 10.28 -6.35 -34.38
C ALA A 463 10.93 -6.98 -35.63
N GLY A 464 10.53 -8.22 -35.95
CA GLY A 464 11.14 -9.02 -37.03
C GLY A 464 10.81 -10.51 -36.90
N THR A 465 11.46 -11.34 -37.70
CA THR A 465 11.32 -12.81 -37.63
C THR A 465 12.71 -13.45 -37.51
N VAL A 466 12.87 -14.37 -36.56
CA VAL A 466 14.15 -15.00 -36.21
C VAL A 466 13.98 -16.49 -35.96
N ASN A 467 14.98 -17.28 -36.33
CA ASN A 467 14.99 -18.72 -36.08
C ASN A 467 15.70 -19.01 -34.75
N ILE A 468 14.97 -19.62 -33.81
CA ILE A 468 15.53 -20.15 -32.57
C ILE A 468 15.70 -21.67 -32.73
N THR A 469 16.92 -22.16 -32.59
CA THR A 469 17.27 -23.58 -32.81
C THR A 469 17.79 -24.23 -31.55
N ALA A 470 17.18 -25.36 -31.19
CA ALA A 470 17.65 -26.30 -30.18
C ALA A 470 18.43 -27.43 -30.88
N THR A 471 19.61 -27.78 -30.36
CA THR A 471 20.43 -28.91 -30.84
C THR A 471 20.85 -29.77 -29.66
N SER A 472 20.78 -31.11 -29.78
CA SER A 472 21.27 -32.00 -28.73
C SER A 472 22.80 -31.92 -28.61
N THR A 473 23.33 -31.92 -27.38
CA THR A 473 24.78 -32.02 -27.15
C THR A 473 25.29 -33.46 -27.24
N ALA A 474 24.40 -34.46 -27.28
CA ALA A 474 24.76 -35.88 -27.40
C ALA A 474 24.81 -36.35 -28.86
N ASP A 475 23.95 -35.79 -29.73
CA ASP A 475 23.95 -36.05 -31.17
C ASP A 475 23.63 -34.74 -31.89
N ASN A 476 24.67 -34.08 -32.40
CA ASN A 476 24.53 -32.77 -33.07
C ASN A 476 23.82 -32.85 -34.43
N THR A 477 23.50 -34.05 -34.93
CA THR A 477 22.59 -34.22 -36.09
C THR A 477 21.12 -34.08 -35.69
N LYS A 478 20.81 -34.08 -34.39
CA LYS A 478 19.46 -33.89 -33.83
C LYS A 478 19.27 -32.44 -33.40
N SER A 479 18.51 -31.71 -34.21
CA SER A 479 18.10 -30.35 -33.91
C SER A 479 16.65 -30.10 -34.34
N ALA A 480 16.06 -29.06 -33.78
CA ALA A 480 14.75 -28.55 -34.18
C ALA A 480 14.73 -27.03 -34.05
N THR A 481 14.04 -26.37 -34.98
CA THR A 481 13.99 -24.91 -35.11
C THR A 481 12.55 -24.42 -35.03
N VAL A 482 12.35 -23.29 -34.37
CA VAL A 482 11.10 -22.52 -34.39
C VAL A 482 11.35 -21.14 -34.98
N ALA A 483 10.54 -20.76 -35.97
CA ALA A 483 10.54 -19.41 -36.53
C ALA A 483 9.67 -18.48 -35.66
N VAL A 484 10.30 -17.59 -34.91
CA VAL A 484 9.66 -16.67 -33.95
C VAL A 484 9.47 -15.31 -34.60
N THR A 485 8.23 -14.83 -34.68
CA THR A 485 7.93 -13.47 -35.14
C THR A 485 7.64 -12.54 -33.96
N VAL A 486 8.41 -11.48 -33.83
CA VAL A 486 8.20 -10.39 -32.87
C VAL A 486 7.42 -9.28 -33.57
N ARG A 487 6.19 -8.99 -33.13
CA ARG A 487 5.39 -7.87 -33.69
C ARG A 487 5.83 -6.53 -33.09
N ASN A 488 5.63 -5.41 -33.79
CA ASN A 488 5.87 -4.04 -33.28
C ASN A 488 4.78 -3.58 -32.29
N TYR A 489 4.49 -4.43 -31.30
CA TYR A 489 3.56 -4.17 -30.22
C TYR A 489 4.23 -4.59 -28.91
N PHE A 490 4.01 -3.81 -27.85
CA PHE A 490 4.55 -4.11 -26.53
C PHE A 490 3.51 -4.83 -25.66
N TYR A 491 3.93 -5.79 -24.84
CA TYR A 491 3.04 -6.55 -23.97
C TYR A 491 2.72 -5.80 -22.67
N VAL A 492 1.43 -5.54 -22.43
CA VAL A 492 0.94 -4.93 -21.18
C VAL A 492 0.34 -6.01 -20.28
N PRO A 493 1.06 -6.48 -19.24
CA PRO A 493 0.58 -7.55 -18.36
C PRO A 493 -0.54 -7.09 -17.41
N ASP A 494 -0.57 -5.81 -17.05
CA ASP A 494 -1.58 -5.26 -16.15
C ASP A 494 -2.89 -5.03 -16.92
N ALA A 495 -3.90 -5.86 -16.63
CA ALA A 495 -5.20 -5.81 -17.29
C ALA A 495 -5.97 -4.50 -16.99
N ASN A 496 -5.74 -3.87 -15.83
CA ASN A 496 -6.38 -2.61 -15.46
C ASN A 496 -5.75 -1.45 -16.24
N PHE A 497 -4.41 -1.42 -16.37
CA PHE A 497 -3.71 -0.45 -17.22
C PHE A 497 -4.14 -0.61 -18.68
N ALA A 498 -4.10 -1.85 -19.21
CA ALA A 498 -4.57 -2.16 -20.55
C ALA A 498 -6.05 -1.78 -20.78
N SER A 499 -6.90 -1.85 -19.76
CA SER A 499 -8.29 -1.39 -19.86
C SER A 499 -8.40 0.13 -20.04
N LYS A 500 -7.55 0.91 -19.37
CA LYS A 500 -7.53 2.39 -19.47
C LYS A 500 -6.91 2.89 -20.76
N LEU A 501 -6.01 2.12 -21.38
CA LEU A 501 -5.45 2.44 -22.69
C LEU A 501 -6.43 2.20 -23.87
N LYS A 502 -7.68 1.82 -23.61
CA LYS A 502 -8.77 1.79 -24.61
C LYS A 502 -9.33 3.21 -24.85
N TYR A 503 -8.50 4.08 -25.42
CA TYR A 503 -8.80 5.51 -25.58
C TYR A 503 -9.64 5.81 -26.83
N LYS A 504 -10.98 5.72 -26.68
CA LYS A 504 -11.96 6.05 -27.74
C LYS A 504 -11.60 5.41 -29.10
N ASP A 505 -11.48 6.21 -30.15
CA ASP A 505 -11.24 5.80 -31.54
C ASP A 505 -9.77 5.47 -31.83
N ALA A 506 -8.86 5.75 -30.88
CA ALA A 506 -7.45 5.42 -30.98
C ALA A 506 -7.17 4.03 -30.41
N VAL A 507 -6.98 3.04 -31.29
CA VAL A 507 -6.65 1.66 -30.91
C VAL A 507 -5.17 1.56 -30.48
N TRP A 508 -4.86 2.13 -29.31
CA TRP A 508 -3.56 2.00 -28.66
C TRP A 508 -3.34 0.59 -28.12
N ILE A 509 -4.40 -0.09 -27.67
CA ILE A 509 -4.33 -1.45 -27.11
C ILE A 509 -5.24 -2.37 -27.92
N THR A 510 -4.74 -3.56 -28.27
CA THR A 510 -5.50 -4.60 -28.98
C THR A 510 -5.14 -5.98 -28.45
N THR A 511 -5.99 -6.98 -28.69
CA THR A 511 -5.70 -8.36 -28.29
C THR A 511 -4.94 -9.06 -29.40
N ILE A 512 -3.68 -9.43 -29.13
CA ILE A 512 -2.83 -10.22 -30.02
C ILE A 512 -2.56 -11.55 -29.33
N ASP A 513 -2.94 -12.65 -29.98
CA ASP A 513 -2.59 -14.02 -29.59
C ASP A 513 -2.88 -14.30 -28.08
N GLY A 514 -4.03 -13.81 -27.61
CA GLY A 514 -4.52 -13.94 -26.23
C GLY A 514 -4.01 -12.91 -25.21
N VAL A 515 -3.12 -11.98 -25.60
CA VAL A 515 -2.55 -10.96 -24.69
C VAL A 515 -2.80 -9.52 -25.15
N ASN A 516 -2.69 -8.56 -24.23
CA ASN A 516 -2.81 -7.12 -24.54
C ASN A 516 -1.52 -6.62 -25.21
N GLY A 517 -1.63 -6.18 -26.47
CA GLY A 517 -0.56 -5.56 -27.24
C GLY A 517 -0.77 -4.06 -27.44
N LEU A 518 0.21 -3.28 -26.98
CA LEU A 518 0.29 -1.82 -27.08
C LEU A 518 0.93 -1.41 -28.41
N ASN A 519 0.24 -0.58 -29.19
CA ASN A 519 0.67 -0.07 -30.49
C ASN A 519 1.70 1.05 -30.31
N ILE A 520 2.98 0.70 -30.38
CA ILE A 520 4.12 1.60 -30.14
C ILE A 520 4.09 2.81 -31.08
N ASP A 521 3.78 2.58 -32.37
CA ASP A 521 3.77 3.63 -33.40
C ASP A 521 2.63 4.65 -33.20
N ALA A 522 1.60 4.29 -32.42
CA ALA A 522 0.50 5.19 -32.07
C ALA A 522 0.78 5.98 -30.78
N VAL A 523 1.30 5.33 -29.73
CA VAL A 523 1.49 5.97 -28.41
C VAL A 523 2.75 6.84 -28.32
N SER A 524 3.78 6.52 -29.10
CA SER A 524 4.97 7.38 -29.24
C SER A 524 4.69 8.76 -29.83
N LYS A 525 3.53 8.93 -30.48
CA LYS A 525 3.04 10.18 -31.06
C LYS A 525 1.92 10.83 -30.23
N PHE A 526 1.60 10.28 -29.06
CA PHE A 526 0.58 10.87 -28.18
C PHE A 526 1.18 12.02 -27.36
N GLU A 527 0.81 13.24 -27.75
CA GLU A 527 1.04 14.46 -26.98
C GLU A 527 -0.17 14.76 -26.08
N GLY A 528 0.08 15.20 -24.85
CA GLY A 528 -0.96 15.58 -23.88
C GLY A 528 -0.99 14.75 -22.60
N SER A 529 -2.21 14.48 -22.11
CA SER A 529 -2.46 13.97 -20.76
C SER A 529 -3.07 12.58 -20.72
N LEU A 530 -2.46 11.69 -19.92
CA LEU A 530 -2.92 10.33 -19.66
C LEU A 530 -3.44 10.21 -18.22
N ASP A 531 -4.77 10.13 -18.08
CA ASP A 531 -5.45 9.98 -16.79
C ASP A 531 -5.89 8.52 -16.55
N ILE A 532 -5.18 7.85 -15.64
CA ILE A 532 -5.35 6.44 -15.27
C ILE A 532 -5.52 6.25 -13.75
N ARG A 533 -5.98 7.30 -13.07
CA ARG A 533 -6.16 7.31 -11.61
C ARG A 533 -7.22 6.31 -11.11
N SER A 534 -7.19 5.97 -9.82
CA SER A 534 -8.25 5.23 -9.11
C SER A 534 -8.68 3.94 -9.81
N SER A 535 -7.71 3.16 -10.28
CA SER A 535 -7.92 2.09 -11.27
C SER A 535 -7.41 0.71 -10.85
N ASN A 536 -6.90 0.56 -9.62
CA ASN A 536 -6.28 -0.68 -9.13
C ASN A 536 -5.14 -1.21 -10.03
N ILE A 537 -4.38 -0.31 -10.63
CA ILE A 537 -3.23 -0.65 -11.48
C ILE A 537 -2.02 -0.94 -10.58
N ALA A 538 -1.37 -2.08 -10.79
CA ALA A 538 -0.18 -2.51 -10.06
C ALA A 538 1.12 -2.30 -10.85
N SER A 539 1.04 -2.19 -12.19
CA SER A 539 2.19 -1.90 -13.07
C SER A 539 1.82 -1.00 -14.25
N LEU A 540 2.68 -0.02 -14.54
CA LEU A 540 2.60 0.82 -15.76
C LEU A 540 3.50 0.34 -16.90
N GLN A 541 3.96 -0.92 -16.89
CA GLN A 541 4.84 -1.45 -17.95
C GLN A 541 4.20 -1.24 -19.35
N GLY A 542 4.89 -0.50 -20.22
CA GLY A 542 4.39 0.05 -21.48
C GLY A 542 4.30 1.59 -21.49
N ILE A 543 4.34 2.27 -20.33
CA ILE A 543 4.36 3.74 -20.24
C ILE A 543 5.60 4.35 -20.90
N GLU A 544 6.70 3.61 -20.94
CA GLU A 544 7.98 4.03 -21.52
C GLU A 544 7.92 4.32 -23.04
N TYR A 545 6.85 3.87 -23.73
CA TYR A 545 6.61 4.17 -25.15
C TYR A 545 5.78 5.45 -25.37
N PHE A 546 5.22 6.05 -24.33
CA PHE A 546 4.50 7.34 -24.41
C PHE A 546 5.50 8.51 -24.36
N THR A 547 6.42 8.57 -25.33
CA THR A 547 7.60 9.46 -25.31
C THR A 547 7.27 10.95 -25.38
N SER A 548 6.13 11.32 -25.97
CA SER A 548 5.67 12.71 -26.09
C SER A 548 4.65 13.13 -25.02
N LEU A 549 4.44 12.29 -23.99
CA LEU A 549 3.49 12.56 -22.91
C LEU A 549 3.93 13.77 -22.07
N THR A 550 3.02 14.72 -21.87
CA THR A 550 3.27 15.94 -21.08
C THR A 550 2.65 15.89 -19.68
N THR A 551 1.62 15.05 -19.48
CA THR A 551 0.99 14.86 -18.17
C THR A 551 0.67 13.39 -17.91
N LEU A 552 1.06 12.87 -16.75
CA LEU A 552 0.71 11.52 -16.29
C LEU A 552 0.01 11.59 -14.93
N ASN A 553 -1.26 11.17 -14.89
CA ASN A 553 -2.03 11.05 -13.65
C ASN A 553 -2.32 9.58 -13.34
N CYS A 554 -1.48 8.97 -12.50
CA CYS A 554 -1.61 7.61 -11.98
C CYS A 554 -1.97 7.56 -10.48
N TYR A 555 -2.51 8.67 -9.96
CA TYR A 555 -3.04 8.85 -8.60
C TYR A 555 -3.92 7.68 -8.11
N ASN A 556 -3.80 7.28 -6.85
CA ASN A 556 -4.66 6.27 -6.20
C ASN A 556 -4.65 4.93 -6.96
N ASN A 557 -3.52 4.24 -6.89
CA ASN A 557 -3.30 2.94 -7.53
C ASN A 557 -2.42 2.06 -6.60
N GLN A 558 -1.92 0.93 -7.12
CA GLN A 558 -1.16 -0.06 -6.35
C GLN A 558 0.30 -0.15 -6.82
N LEU A 559 0.84 0.93 -7.42
CA LEU A 559 2.17 0.98 -8.00
C LEU A 559 3.25 0.90 -6.91
N LYS A 560 4.12 -0.11 -7.01
CA LYS A 560 5.31 -0.27 -6.13
C LYS A 560 6.57 0.34 -6.74
N THR A 561 6.57 0.50 -8.06
CA THR A 561 7.63 1.09 -8.88
C THR A 561 6.99 1.94 -9.98
N LEU A 562 7.71 2.97 -10.41
CA LEU A 562 7.31 3.86 -11.49
C LEU A 562 8.58 4.29 -12.24
N ASP A 563 8.74 3.81 -13.47
CA ASP A 563 9.76 4.29 -14.40
C ASP A 563 9.11 5.29 -15.36
N VAL A 564 9.57 6.54 -15.31
CA VAL A 564 9.18 7.63 -16.23
C VAL A 564 10.39 8.16 -17.01
N SER A 565 11.51 7.43 -17.02
CA SER A 565 12.80 7.85 -17.59
C SER A 565 12.78 8.09 -19.10
N LYS A 566 11.77 7.57 -19.81
CA LYS A 566 11.52 7.80 -21.25
C LYS A 566 10.47 8.89 -21.52
N ASN A 567 9.65 9.23 -20.54
CA ASN A 567 8.62 10.28 -20.64
C ASN A 567 9.25 11.66 -20.37
N VAL A 568 10.32 11.97 -21.09
CA VAL A 568 11.20 13.14 -20.85
C VAL A 568 10.47 14.48 -20.98
N ASN A 569 9.33 14.49 -21.68
CA ASN A 569 8.49 15.66 -21.92
C ASN A 569 7.46 15.95 -20.82
N LEU A 570 7.39 15.14 -19.74
CA LEU A 570 6.47 15.37 -18.62
C LEU A 570 6.71 16.72 -17.96
N ALA A 571 5.63 17.50 -17.85
CA ALA A 571 5.50 18.73 -17.07
C ALA A 571 4.70 18.53 -15.77
N ASP A 572 3.70 17.63 -15.79
CA ASP A 572 2.84 17.32 -14.64
C ASP A 572 2.84 15.81 -14.37
N LEU A 573 3.29 15.41 -13.18
CA LEU A 573 3.31 14.01 -12.73
C LEU A 573 2.57 13.85 -11.39
N ARG A 574 1.47 13.10 -11.42
CA ARG A 574 0.63 12.80 -10.25
C ARG A 574 0.63 11.30 -9.96
N CYS A 575 1.49 10.89 -9.04
CA CYS A 575 1.69 9.50 -8.60
C CYS A 575 1.38 9.30 -7.10
N SER A 576 0.72 10.26 -6.45
CA SER A 576 0.27 10.15 -5.07
C SER A 576 -0.72 9.00 -4.81
N ASP A 577 -0.92 8.63 -3.54
CA ASP A 577 -1.73 7.48 -3.09
C ASP A 577 -1.30 6.18 -3.81
N ASN A 578 -0.05 5.77 -3.59
CA ASN A 578 0.54 4.56 -4.18
C ASN A 578 1.49 3.86 -3.15
N GLN A 579 2.30 2.89 -3.60
CA GLN A 579 3.20 2.10 -2.76
C GLN A 579 4.68 2.32 -3.16
N LEU A 580 5.02 3.47 -3.74
CA LEU A 580 6.35 3.77 -4.26
C LEU A 580 7.36 3.93 -3.12
N GLN A 581 8.42 3.12 -3.13
CA GLN A 581 9.55 3.23 -2.19
C GLN A 581 10.67 4.14 -2.72
N THR A 582 10.74 4.30 -4.04
CA THR A 582 11.66 5.18 -4.78
C THR A 582 10.91 5.83 -5.95
N LEU A 583 11.42 6.98 -6.39
CA LEU A 583 10.93 7.71 -7.56
C LEU A 583 12.11 8.45 -8.18
N ASP A 584 12.46 8.13 -9.43
CA ASP A 584 13.49 8.84 -10.22
C ASP A 584 12.80 9.75 -11.24
N VAL A 585 12.94 11.07 -11.04
CA VAL A 585 12.46 12.12 -11.95
C VAL A 585 13.62 12.86 -12.65
N SER A 586 14.85 12.32 -12.60
CA SER A 586 16.07 12.96 -13.10
C SER A 586 16.10 13.17 -14.63
N LYS A 587 15.17 12.55 -15.36
CA LYS A 587 15.00 12.70 -16.83
C LYS A 587 13.86 13.65 -17.20
N ASN A 588 12.94 13.91 -16.27
CA ASN A 588 11.72 14.70 -16.48
C ASN A 588 12.01 16.17 -16.14
N VAL A 589 13.03 16.74 -16.81
CA VAL A 589 13.57 18.08 -16.54
C VAL A 589 12.57 19.21 -16.78
N ASN A 590 11.51 18.92 -17.52
CA ASN A 590 10.41 19.83 -17.82
C ASN A 590 9.32 19.89 -16.72
N LEU A 591 9.41 19.08 -15.66
CA LEU A 591 8.41 19.08 -14.58
C LEU A 591 8.25 20.47 -13.94
N THR A 592 7.02 20.97 -13.98
CA THR A 592 6.50 22.13 -13.24
C THR A 592 5.71 21.68 -12.00
N ASP A 593 5.07 20.51 -12.07
CA ASP A 593 4.17 19.99 -11.04
C ASP A 593 4.54 18.53 -10.69
N LEU A 594 4.86 18.25 -9.43
CA LEU A 594 5.19 16.91 -8.95
C LEU A 594 4.41 16.54 -7.68
N TYR A 595 3.38 15.71 -7.85
CA TYR A 595 2.51 15.24 -6.76
C TYR A 595 2.80 13.76 -6.50
N CYS A 596 3.52 13.48 -5.42
CA CYS A 596 3.96 12.13 -5.00
C CYS A 596 3.63 11.82 -3.52
N TYR A 597 2.72 12.57 -2.92
CA TYR A 597 2.30 12.40 -1.52
C TYR A 597 1.66 11.02 -1.22
N ASN A 598 1.62 10.62 0.05
CA ASN A 598 1.07 9.33 0.49
C ASN A 598 1.69 8.14 -0.28
N ASN A 599 2.99 7.97 -0.05
CA ASN A 599 3.83 6.91 -0.61
C ASN A 599 4.82 6.43 0.47
N GLN A 600 5.84 5.66 0.09
CA GLN A 600 6.84 5.10 1.00
C GLN A 600 8.26 5.64 0.71
N LEU A 601 8.35 6.83 0.10
CA LEU A 601 9.60 7.45 -0.32
C LEU A 601 10.45 7.84 0.89
N LYS A 602 11.69 7.33 0.95
CA LYS A 602 12.68 7.68 1.98
C LYS A 602 13.62 8.80 1.54
N THR A 603 13.73 9.02 0.23
CA THR A 603 14.51 10.06 -0.43
C THR A 603 13.77 10.52 -1.68
N LEU A 604 13.98 11.78 -2.08
CA LEU A 604 13.45 12.37 -3.29
C LEU A 604 14.48 13.38 -3.83
N ASP A 605 15.03 13.14 -5.01
CA ASP A 605 15.94 14.07 -5.70
C ASP A 605 15.16 14.85 -6.77
N VAL A 606 14.97 16.15 -6.54
CA VAL A 606 14.37 17.11 -7.47
C VAL A 606 15.40 18.08 -8.08
N SER A 607 16.70 17.80 -7.92
CA SER A 607 17.80 18.71 -8.33
C SER A 607 17.95 18.91 -9.84
N LYS A 608 17.20 18.16 -10.66
CA LYS A 608 17.14 18.28 -12.13
C LYS A 608 15.87 18.96 -12.62
N ASN A 609 14.86 19.08 -11.76
CA ASN A 609 13.53 19.58 -12.09
C ASN A 609 13.45 21.07 -11.75
N VAL A 610 14.36 21.85 -12.34
CA VAL A 610 14.58 23.28 -12.02
C VAL A 610 13.37 24.17 -12.34
N ASN A 611 12.43 23.65 -13.12
CA ASN A 611 11.18 24.31 -13.51
C ASN A 611 10.02 24.09 -12.52
N LEU A 612 10.21 23.28 -11.46
CA LEU A 612 9.14 23.01 -10.48
C LEU A 612 8.61 24.29 -9.82
N ALA A 613 7.29 24.42 -9.84
CA ALA A 613 6.49 25.47 -9.21
C ALA A 613 5.67 24.92 -8.02
N ASP A 614 5.12 23.71 -8.14
CA ASP A 614 4.32 23.04 -7.11
C ASP A 614 4.89 21.64 -6.80
N LEU A 615 5.36 21.43 -5.56
CA LEU A 615 5.91 20.17 -5.08
C LEU A 615 5.12 19.63 -3.88
N ARG A 616 4.48 18.47 -4.05
CA ARG A 616 3.64 17.82 -3.04
C ARG A 616 4.14 16.42 -2.73
N CYS A 617 5.03 16.34 -1.74
CA CYS A 617 5.71 15.13 -1.28
C CYS A 617 5.40 14.81 0.20
N SER A 618 4.22 15.21 0.69
CA SER A 618 3.78 14.95 2.05
C SER A 618 3.50 13.46 2.32
N ASP A 619 3.30 13.10 3.58
CA ASP A 619 2.83 11.76 3.97
C ASP A 619 3.75 10.65 3.41
N ASN A 620 5.05 10.78 3.70
CA ASN A 620 6.13 9.93 3.20
C ASN A 620 7.14 9.66 4.34
N GLN A 621 8.33 9.13 4.02
CA GLN A 621 9.38 8.78 4.98
C GLN A 621 10.66 9.62 4.78
N LEU A 622 10.53 10.83 4.22
CA LEU A 622 11.67 11.70 3.90
C LEU A 622 12.34 12.22 5.17
N GLN A 623 13.64 11.97 5.33
CA GLN A 623 14.46 12.50 6.42
C GLN A 623 15.16 13.82 6.04
N THR A 624 15.36 14.04 4.74
CA THR A 624 15.90 15.26 4.14
C THR A 624 15.14 15.59 2.85
N LEU A 625 15.15 16.86 2.46
CA LEU A 625 14.61 17.36 1.20
C LEU A 625 15.45 18.57 0.77
N ASP A 626 16.08 18.51 -0.42
CA ASP A 626 16.82 19.62 -1.01
C ASP A 626 15.98 20.24 -2.14
N VAL A 627 15.55 21.48 -1.93
CA VAL A 627 14.82 22.30 -2.92
C VAL A 627 15.64 23.48 -3.45
N SER A 628 16.95 23.50 -3.18
CA SER A 628 17.89 24.60 -3.51
C SER A 628 18.13 24.81 -5.02
N LYS A 629 17.52 24.00 -5.88
CA LYS A 629 17.58 24.10 -7.35
C LYS A 629 16.22 24.46 -7.96
N ASN A 630 15.16 24.43 -7.17
CA ASN A 630 13.77 24.62 -7.59
C ASN A 630 13.36 26.06 -7.26
N VAL A 631 14.12 27.03 -7.78
CA VAL A 631 13.99 28.48 -7.48
C VAL A 631 12.64 29.07 -7.92
N ASN A 632 11.92 28.34 -8.78
CA ASN A 632 10.59 28.70 -9.29
C ASN A 632 9.43 28.24 -8.39
N LEU A 633 9.69 27.49 -7.29
CA LEU A 633 8.65 27.02 -6.38
C LEU A 633 7.81 28.19 -5.81
N THR A 634 6.50 28.13 -6.04
CA THR A 634 5.47 28.94 -5.37
C THR A 634 4.85 28.17 -4.20
N ASP A 635 4.79 26.85 -4.29
CA ASP A 635 4.05 25.99 -3.37
C ASP A 635 4.87 24.75 -2.97
N LEU A 636 5.05 24.55 -1.67
CA LEU A 636 5.78 23.41 -1.11
C LEU A 636 4.99 22.72 0.02
N TYR A 637 4.57 21.48 -0.25
CA TYR A 637 3.81 20.63 0.66
C TYR A 637 4.63 19.38 1.03
N CYS A 638 5.37 19.45 2.13
CA CYS A 638 6.27 18.41 2.64
C CYS A 638 5.93 17.96 4.08
N TYR A 639 4.71 18.24 4.53
CA TYR A 639 4.18 17.84 5.83
C TYR A 639 4.11 16.31 6.01
N SER A 640 3.91 15.81 7.25
CA SER A 640 3.88 14.37 7.56
C SER A 640 5.11 13.60 7.04
N ASN A 641 6.31 14.06 7.42
CA ASN A 641 7.58 13.43 7.06
C ASN A 641 8.51 13.35 8.30
N GLN A 642 9.79 13.05 8.10
CA GLN A 642 10.80 12.91 9.16
C GLN A 642 11.88 14.01 9.07
N LEU A 643 11.56 15.15 8.45
CA LEU A 643 12.50 16.25 8.19
C LEU A 643 12.95 16.89 9.51
N GLN A 644 14.27 16.88 9.76
CA GLN A 644 14.88 17.57 10.92
C GLN A 644 15.30 19.02 10.59
N THR A 645 15.54 19.29 9.30
CA THR A 645 15.84 20.61 8.75
C THR A 645 15.09 20.78 7.43
N LEU A 646 14.86 22.05 7.05
CA LEU A 646 14.31 22.44 5.76
C LEU A 646 14.91 23.81 5.41
N ASP A 647 15.64 23.89 4.29
CA ASP A 647 16.15 25.14 3.74
C ASP A 647 15.28 25.56 2.56
N VAL A 648 14.67 26.74 2.66
CA VAL A 648 13.83 27.37 1.63
C VAL A 648 14.40 28.73 1.17
N SER A 649 15.65 29.03 1.52
CA SER A 649 16.30 30.33 1.25
C SER A 649 16.40 30.68 -0.23
N GLN A 650 16.47 29.68 -1.11
CA GLN A 650 16.57 29.86 -2.56
C GLN A 650 15.18 29.98 -3.23
N ASN A 651 14.10 29.66 -2.52
CA ASN A 651 12.75 29.56 -3.05
C ASN A 651 11.99 30.87 -2.77
N VAL A 652 12.57 31.99 -3.21
CA VAL A 652 12.09 33.36 -2.96
C VAL A 652 10.68 33.65 -3.53
N ASN A 653 10.21 32.79 -4.44
CA ASN A 653 8.89 32.85 -5.05
C ASN A 653 7.79 32.16 -4.23
N LEU A 654 8.12 31.47 -3.12
CA LEU A 654 7.13 30.76 -2.30
C LEU A 654 6.02 31.69 -1.79
N THR A 655 4.78 31.32 -2.12
CA THR A 655 3.53 31.92 -1.63
C THR A 655 2.82 31.03 -0.61
N GLY A 656 3.02 29.70 -0.70
CA GLY A 656 2.50 28.70 0.25
C GLY A 656 3.59 27.75 0.74
N LEU A 657 3.78 27.66 2.05
CA LEU A 657 4.70 26.69 2.68
C LEU A 657 3.96 25.86 3.73
N ASN A 658 3.97 24.54 3.55
CA ASN A 658 3.31 23.60 4.43
C ASN A 658 4.23 22.42 4.81
N CYS A 659 4.79 22.48 6.01
CA CYS A 659 5.77 21.54 6.56
C CYS A 659 5.35 20.96 7.94
N TYR A 660 4.05 20.95 8.27
CA TYR A 660 3.57 20.46 9.58
C TYR A 660 3.90 18.98 9.84
N SER A 661 3.90 18.54 11.10
CA SER A 661 4.18 17.13 11.48
C SER A 661 5.52 16.64 10.91
N ASN A 662 6.57 17.36 11.26
CA ASN A 662 7.97 17.02 10.98
C ASN A 662 8.78 17.13 12.30
N GLN A 663 10.11 17.11 12.21
CA GLN A 663 11.03 17.18 13.36
C GLN A 663 11.85 18.48 13.35
N LEU A 664 11.35 19.53 12.69
CA LEU A 664 12.07 20.80 12.49
C LEU A 664 12.31 21.50 13.83
N GLN A 665 13.57 21.72 14.18
CA GLN A 665 13.97 22.50 15.38
C GLN A 665 14.07 24.01 15.10
N THR A 666 14.30 24.36 13.83
CA THR A 666 14.43 25.72 13.31
C THR A 666 13.79 25.79 11.92
N LEU A 667 13.23 26.94 11.58
CA LEU A 667 12.75 27.26 10.24
C LEU A 667 13.06 28.74 9.97
N ASP A 668 13.79 29.02 8.89
CA ASP A 668 14.04 30.37 8.38
C ASP A 668 13.17 30.59 7.15
N VAL A 669 12.35 31.64 7.18
CA VAL A 669 11.48 32.08 6.10
C VAL A 669 11.76 33.53 5.66
N SER A 670 12.88 34.10 6.10
CA SER A 670 13.26 35.51 5.88
C SER A 670 13.34 35.89 4.39
N GLN A 671 13.74 34.95 3.53
CA GLN A 671 13.86 35.17 2.08
C GLN A 671 12.52 34.99 1.34
N ASN A 672 11.53 34.34 1.97
CA ASN A 672 10.25 33.99 1.36
C ASN A 672 9.24 35.13 1.58
N VAL A 673 9.62 36.35 1.19
CA VAL A 673 8.84 37.60 1.35
C VAL A 673 7.48 37.59 0.62
N ASN A 674 7.24 36.58 -0.21
CA ASN A 674 5.99 36.36 -0.94
C ASN A 674 4.98 35.46 -0.20
N LEU A 675 5.34 34.85 0.94
CA LEU A 675 4.45 33.96 1.69
C LEU A 675 3.15 34.64 2.10
N THR A 676 2.03 34.02 1.72
CA THR A 676 0.67 34.40 2.10
C THR A 676 0.05 33.41 3.10
N GLY A 677 0.49 32.16 3.09
CA GLY A 677 0.14 31.13 4.08
C GLY A 677 1.35 30.33 4.52
N LEU A 678 1.51 30.17 5.84
CA LEU A 678 2.55 29.34 6.46
C LEU A 678 1.94 28.36 7.45
N ASN A 679 2.23 27.07 7.27
CA ASN A 679 1.90 26.01 8.23
C ASN A 679 3.14 25.21 8.61
N CYS A 680 3.62 25.45 9.83
CA CYS A 680 4.77 24.80 10.45
C CYS A 680 4.39 24.18 11.81
N SER A 681 3.11 23.82 12.01
CA SER A 681 2.62 23.23 13.26
C SER A 681 3.17 21.82 13.51
N SER A 682 3.02 21.31 14.74
CA SER A 682 3.46 19.96 15.13
C SER A 682 4.93 19.70 14.76
N ASN A 683 5.82 20.56 15.26
CA ASN A 683 7.26 20.51 15.03
C ASN A 683 7.99 20.78 16.38
N GLN A 684 9.30 21.06 16.34
CA GLN A 684 10.12 21.31 17.52
C GLN A 684 10.67 22.75 17.58
N LEU A 685 10.00 23.69 16.91
CA LEU A 685 10.44 25.08 16.76
C LEU A 685 10.45 25.80 18.11
N LYS A 686 11.62 26.33 18.52
CA LYS A 686 11.81 27.11 19.75
C LYS A 686 11.62 28.62 19.53
N THR A 687 11.80 29.05 18.29
CA THR A 687 11.68 30.41 17.79
C THR A 687 11.11 30.38 16.37
N LEU A 688 10.34 31.39 16.00
CA LEU A 688 9.84 31.61 14.65
C LEU A 688 9.85 33.12 14.40
N ASP A 689 10.59 33.56 13.38
CA ASP A 689 10.56 34.93 12.89
C ASP A 689 9.77 34.95 11.58
N VAL A 690 8.76 35.82 11.53
CA VAL A 690 7.90 36.07 10.36
C VAL A 690 7.88 37.55 9.95
N SER A 691 8.82 38.34 10.46
CA SER A 691 8.90 39.80 10.28
C SER A 691 9.00 40.22 8.81
N GLN A 692 9.63 39.41 7.97
CA GLN A 692 9.79 39.68 6.53
C GLN A 692 8.58 39.23 5.70
N ASN A 693 7.73 38.37 6.25
CA ASN A 693 6.59 37.77 5.55
C ASN A 693 5.33 38.65 5.71
N VAL A 694 5.46 39.93 5.38
CA VAL A 694 4.42 40.97 5.56
C VAL A 694 3.12 40.70 4.77
N LYS A 695 3.15 39.76 3.81
CA LYS A 695 2.00 39.30 3.02
C LYS A 695 1.21 38.16 3.68
N LEU A 696 1.64 37.62 4.82
CA LEU A 696 0.93 36.53 5.50
C LEU A 696 -0.52 36.94 5.85
N THR A 697 -1.46 36.10 5.42
CA THR A 697 -2.91 36.19 5.71
C THR A 697 -3.37 35.10 6.68
N GLY A 698 -2.65 33.98 6.77
CA GLY A 698 -2.86 32.93 7.76
C GLY A 698 -1.55 32.29 8.25
N LEU A 699 -1.44 32.05 9.56
CA LEU A 699 -0.26 31.47 10.21
C LEU A 699 -0.66 30.34 11.18
N ASN A 700 -0.16 29.14 10.92
CA ASN A 700 -0.34 27.96 11.75
C ASN A 700 1.02 27.50 12.31
N CYS A 701 1.26 27.74 13.59
CA CYS A 701 2.49 27.38 14.31
C CYS A 701 2.24 26.68 15.66
N TYR A 702 1.01 26.20 15.89
CA TYR A 702 0.60 25.43 17.06
C TYR A 702 1.41 24.12 17.24
N ASN A 703 1.36 23.50 18.44
CA ASN A 703 2.15 22.29 18.77
C ASN A 703 3.66 22.48 18.49
N ASN A 704 4.28 23.47 19.13
CA ASN A 704 5.72 23.76 19.01
C ASN A 704 6.30 24.11 20.40
N GLN A 705 7.52 24.63 20.46
CA GLN A 705 8.23 25.01 21.69
C GLN A 705 8.44 26.54 21.77
N LEU A 706 7.62 27.33 21.08
CA LEU A 706 7.78 28.79 20.98
C LEU A 706 7.57 29.45 22.35
N LYS A 707 8.52 30.31 22.76
CA LYS A 707 8.43 31.11 24.01
C LYS A 707 7.89 32.53 23.80
N THR A 708 7.98 33.02 22.57
CA THR A 708 7.54 34.34 22.16
C THR A 708 7.10 34.28 20.70
N LEU A 709 6.04 35.00 20.34
CA LEU A 709 5.68 35.22 18.95
C LEU A 709 5.37 36.72 18.72
N ASP A 710 6.01 37.30 17.71
CA ASP A 710 5.82 38.67 17.27
C ASP A 710 5.30 38.65 15.83
N VAL A 711 4.03 39.01 15.64
CA VAL A 711 3.39 39.13 14.33
C VAL A 711 3.12 40.59 13.94
N SER A 712 3.77 41.56 14.60
CA SER A 712 3.50 42.98 14.40
C SER A 712 3.71 43.49 12.98
N GLN A 713 4.53 42.81 12.16
CA GLN A 713 4.77 43.16 10.77
C GLN A 713 3.76 42.50 9.80
N ASN A 714 3.04 41.47 10.26
CA ASN A 714 2.08 40.70 9.46
C ASN A 714 0.69 41.38 9.51
N VAL A 715 0.62 42.66 9.16
CA VAL A 715 -0.60 43.49 9.28
C VAL A 715 -1.80 42.97 8.48
N ASN A 716 -1.56 42.09 7.50
CA ASN A 716 -2.56 41.42 6.67
C ASN A 716 -3.08 40.10 7.27
N LEU A 717 -2.59 39.68 8.44
CA LEU A 717 -2.93 38.42 9.07
C LEU A 717 -4.39 38.40 9.54
N THR A 718 -5.18 37.50 8.99
CA THR A 718 -6.61 37.32 9.31
C THR A 718 -6.87 36.17 10.27
N GLY A 719 -6.00 35.15 10.29
CA GLY A 719 -6.12 34.00 11.20
C GLY A 719 -4.77 33.55 11.77
N LEU A 720 -4.73 33.32 13.09
CA LEU A 720 -3.55 32.89 13.82
C LEU A 720 -3.85 31.67 14.70
N ASN A 721 -3.17 30.55 14.43
CA ASN A 721 -3.18 29.34 15.26
C ASN A 721 -1.80 29.09 15.88
N CYS A 722 -1.62 29.52 17.13
CA CYS A 722 -0.36 29.42 17.89
C CYS A 722 -0.51 28.64 19.21
N TYR A 723 -1.61 27.91 19.38
CA TYR A 723 -1.95 27.15 20.58
C TYR A 723 -0.95 26.02 20.91
N ASN A 724 -0.98 25.52 22.15
CA ASN A 724 -0.08 24.45 22.64
C ASN A 724 1.40 24.73 22.33
N ASN A 725 1.89 25.81 22.94
CA ASN A 725 3.27 26.29 22.87
C ASN A 725 3.75 26.66 24.30
N GLN A 726 4.91 27.29 24.43
CA GLN A 726 5.49 27.71 25.71
C GLN A 726 5.46 29.25 25.87
N MET A 727 4.53 29.93 25.20
CA MET A 727 4.62 31.39 25.04
C MET A 727 4.26 32.14 26.30
N THR A 728 5.17 33.00 26.76
CA THR A 728 4.89 34.00 27.81
C THR A 728 4.49 35.35 27.23
N THR A 729 4.84 35.61 25.96
CA THR A 729 4.55 36.86 25.24
C THR A 729 4.02 36.56 23.83
N LEU A 730 2.90 37.17 23.47
CA LEU A 730 2.32 37.17 22.13
C LEU A 730 1.96 38.61 21.75
N LYS A 731 2.48 39.12 20.63
CA LYS A 731 2.19 40.47 20.13
C LYS A 731 1.29 40.43 18.91
N VAL A 732 0.00 40.71 19.09
CA VAL A 732 -1.01 40.78 18.01
C VAL A 732 -1.58 42.18 17.79
N SER A 733 -1.17 43.18 18.58
CA SER A 733 -1.73 44.54 18.56
C SER A 733 -1.71 45.19 17.16
N GLU A 734 -0.65 45.02 16.36
CA GLU A 734 -0.57 45.63 15.03
C GLU A 734 -1.23 44.79 13.91
N THR A 735 -1.72 43.58 14.22
CA THR A 735 -2.47 42.73 13.27
C THR A 735 -3.94 43.13 13.21
N VAL A 736 -4.21 44.37 12.80
CA VAL A 736 -5.55 45.00 12.87
C VAL A 736 -6.65 44.23 12.12
N ASN A 737 -6.28 43.44 11.11
CA ASN A 737 -7.20 42.62 10.30
C ASN A 737 -7.49 41.22 10.89
N LEU A 738 -6.98 40.90 12.08
CA LEU A 738 -7.09 39.57 12.71
C LEU A 738 -8.53 39.26 13.12
N LYS A 739 -9.14 38.26 12.47
CA LYS A 739 -10.51 37.77 12.69
C LYS A 739 -10.58 36.62 13.69
N SER A 740 -9.56 35.75 13.72
CA SER A 740 -9.55 34.59 14.61
C SER A 740 -8.18 34.37 15.25
N CYS A 741 -8.13 34.31 16.58
CA CYS A 741 -6.90 34.10 17.34
C CYS A 741 -7.03 32.91 18.31
N TYR A 742 -6.25 31.86 18.05
CA TYR A 742 -6.18 30.64 18.86
C TYR A 742 -4.81 30.53 19.53
N CYS A 743 -4.71 31.08 20.74
CA CYS A 743 -3.48 31.17 21.55
C CYS A 743 -3.57 30.39 22.87
N ASN A 744 -4.57 29.53 23.01
CA ASN A 744 -4.81 28.67 24.15
C ASN A 744 -3.66 27.67 24.44
N SER A 745 -3.64 27.12 25.66
CA SER A 745 -2.59 26.20 26.15
C SER A 745 -1.19 26.80 25.97
N ASN A 746 -0.94 27.92 26.64
CA ASN A 746 0.32 28.67 26.65
C ASN A 746 0.61 29.18 28.08
N GLN A 747 1.54 30.14 28.22
CA GLN A 747 1.96 30.71 29.50
C GLN A 747 1.76 32.25 29.54
N LEU A 748 0.82 32.76 28.74
CA LEU A 748 0.57 34.20 28.58
C LEU A 748 0.00 34.79 29.88
N GLN A 749 0.66 35.82 30.42
CA GLN A 749 0.20 36.56 31.61
C GLN A 749 -0.63 37.80 31.27
N THR A 750 -0.45 38.32 30.05
CA THR A 750 -1.19 39.43 29.45
C THR A 750 -1.44 39.11 27.97
N LEU A 751 -2.49 39.70 27.41
CA LEU A 751 -2.83 39.62 26.00
C LEU A 751 -3.54 40.92 25.60
N ASP A 752 -2.90 41.73 24.76
CA ASP A 752 -3.50 42.95 24.20
C ASP A 752 -4.15 42.62 22.85
N VAL A 753 -5.49 42.70 22.80
CA VAL A 753 -6.30 42.59 21.58
C VAL A 753 -7.06 43.88 21.25
N SER A 754 -6.73 45.00 21.90
CA SER A 754 -7.46 46.28 21.82
C SER A 754 -7.55 46.87 20.41
N LYS A 755 -6.59 46.56 19.55
CA LYS A 755 -6.52 46.98 18.14
C LYS A 755 -7.12 45.98 17.15
N ASN A 756 -7.40 44.74 17.54
CA ASN A 756 -7.96 43.71 16.66
C ASN A 756 -9.49 43.89 16.54
N VAL A 757 -9.93 45.03 16.01
CA VAL A 757 -11.36 45.39 15.95
C VAL A 757 -12.19 44.47 15.04
N GLU A 758 -11.53 43.76 14.13
CA GLU A 758 -12.11 42.72 13.25
C GLU A 758 -12.25 41.34 13.92
N LEU A 759 -11.85 41.17 15.18
CA LEU A 759 -11.82 39.88 15.87
C LEU A 759 -13.23 39.33 16.12
N GLU A 760 -13.53 38.20 15.47
CA GLU A 760 -14.78 37.44 15.52
C GLU A 760 -14.69 36.26 16.50
N ALA A 761 -13.51 35.65 16.65
CA ALA A 761 -13.27 34.53 17.59
C ALA A 761 -11.95 34.66 18.35
N LEU A 762 -11.99 34.39 19.67
CA LEU A 762 -10.81 34.42 20.55
C LEU A 762 -10.77 33.22 21.52
N ASP A 763 -9.78 32.36 21.34
CA ASP A 763 -9.49 31.23 22.22
C ASP A 763 -8.15 31.45 22.93
N CYS A 764 -8.22 31.87 24.19
CA CYS A 764 -7.06 32.15 25.06
C CYS A 764 -7.07 31.32 26.35
N TYR A 765 -7.89 30.26 26.41
CA TYR A 765 -8.00 29.36 27.56
C TYR A 765 -6.68 28.61 27.88
N ASN A 766 -6.56 28.04 29.08
CA ASN A 766 -5.31 27.40 29.56
C ASN A 766 -4.10 28.35 29.43
N ASN A 767 -4.15 29.49 30.11
CA ASN A 767 -3.07 30.49 30.16
C ASN A 767 -2.91 31.03 31.60
N GLN A 768 -2.16 32.11 31.77
CA GLN A 768 -1.92 32.77 33.07
C GLN A 768 -2.51 34.20 33.10
N LEU A 769 -3.50 34.50 32.25
CA LEU A 769 -4.02 35.85 32.06
C LEU A 769 -4.67 36.36 33.35
N THR A 770 -4.15 37.48 33.87
CA THR A 770 -4.67 38.14 35.08
C THR A 770 -5.76 39.17 34.78
N THR A 771 -5.74 39.71 33.56
CA THR A 771 -6.70 40.63 32.98
C THR A 771 -6.90 40.31 31.50
N LEU A 772 -8.05 40.69 30.95
CA LEU A 772 -8.38 40.57 29.52
C LEU A 772 -9.39 41.68 29.19
N ASP A 773 -9.00 42.62 28.34
CA ASP A 773 -9.89 43.64 27.79
C ASP A 773 -10.32 43.23 26.39
N VAL A 774 -11.62 43.07 26.18
CA VAL A 774 -12.25 42.78 24.87
C VAL A 774 -13.22 43.88 24.44
N SER A 775 -13.17 45.05 25.07
CA SER A 775 -14.13 46.16 24.89
C SER A 775 -14.17 46.72 23.46
N GLN A 776 -13.07 46.58 22.71
CA GLN A 776 -12.95 47.04 21.32
C GLN A 776 -13.34 45.95 20.30
N ASN A 777 -13.32 44.68 20.70
CA ASN A 777 -13.58 43.52 19.83
C ASN A 777 -15.09 43.28 19.71
N VAL A 778 -15.84 44.30 19.30
CA VAL A 778 -17.32 44.31 19.25
C VAL A 778 -17.91 43.29 18.27
N LYS A 779 -17.07 42.74 17.37
CA LYS A 779 -17.40 41.68 16.42
C LYS A 779 -17.35 40.26 17.01
N LEU A 780 -16.81 40.06 18.22
CA LEU A 780 -16.71 38.72 18.84
C LEU A 780 -18.07 38.02 18.92
N THR A 781 -18.13 36.80 18.38
CA THR A 781 -19.26 35.87 18.45
C THR A 781 -19.01 34.73 19.44
N GLY A 782 -17.73 34.35 19.63
CA GLY A 782 -17.28 33.35 20.61
C GLY A 782 -16.00 33.78 21.35
N LEU A 783 -15.97 33.54 22.66
CA LEU A 783 -14.82 33.80 23.55
C LEU A 783 -14.60 32.63 24.51
N ASN A 784 -13.43 31.96 24.41
CA ASN A 784 -13.02 30.92 25.35
C ASN A 784 -11.76 31.35 26.12
N CYS A 785 -11.95 31.80 27.36
CA CYS A 785 -10.91 32.31 28.25
C CYS A 785 -10.81 31.54 29.59
N TYR A 786 -11.37 30.32 29.66
CA TYR A 786 -11.37 29.48 30.84
C TYR A 786 -9.96 29.00 31.27
N ASN A 787 -9.80 28.56 32.51
CA ASN A 787 -8.51 28.13 33.07
C ASN A 787 -7.42 29.22 32.90
N ASN A 788 -7.65 30.35 33.59
CA ASN A 788 -6.81 31.55 33.61
C ASN A 788 -6.85 32.16 35.04
N GLN A 789 -6.32 33.37 35.23
CA GLN A 789 -6.25 34.06 36.53
C GLN A 789 -7.09 35.35 36.55
N LEU A 790 -8.10 35.45 35.69
CA LEU A 790 -8.92 36.66 35.54
C LEU A 790 -9.72 36.94 36.82
N LYS A 791 -9.61 38.17 37.35
CA LYS A 791 -10.35 38.63 38.55
C LYS A 791 -11.69 39.28 38.24
N THR A 792 -11.82 39.84 37.04
CA THR A 792 -13.03 40.47 36.51
C THR A 792 -13.06 40.25 35.00
N LEU A 793 -14.25 40.16 34.41
CA LEU A 793 -14.44 40.10 32.97
C LEU A 793 -15.64 40.97 32.57
N ASP A 794 -15.43 41.88 31.63
CA ASP A 794 -16.48 42.74 31.07
C ASP A 794 -16.62 42.42 29.57
N VAL A 795 -17.77 41.85 29.20
CA VAL A 795 -18.18 41.63 27.80
C VAL A 795 -19.42 42.47 27.44
N SER A 796 -19.66 43.57 28.17
CA SER A 796 -20.81 44.47 27.97
C SER A 796 -20.82 45.19 26.61
N LYS A 797 -19.69 45.17 25.88
CA LYS A 797 -19.53 45.73 24.54
C LYS A 797 -19.71 44.71 23.40
N ASN A 798 -19.52 43.43 23.69
CA ASN A 798 -19.50 42.36 22.69
C ASN A 798 -20.94 41.90 22.41
N VAL A 799 -21.73 42.77 21.78
CA VAL A 799 -23.18 42.57 21.61
C VAL A 799 -23.57 41.40 20.71
N ASN A 800 -22.62 40.95 19.87
CA ASN A 800 -22.76 39.78 19.01
C ASN A 800 -22.31 38.46 19.68
N LEU A 801 -21.84 38.51 20.94
CA LEU A 801 -21.24 37.36 21.63
C LEU A 801 -22.31 36.32 22.00
N THR A 802 -22.46 35.32 21.15
CA THR A 802 -23.35 34.16 21.33
C THR A 802 -22.78 33.09 22.26
N GLY A 803 -21.47 33.11 22.49
CA GLY A 803 -20.74 32.03 23.15
C GLY A 803 -19.67 32.51 24.11
N LEU A 804 -19.71 32.07 25.38
CA LEU A 804 -18.72 32.44 26.39
C LEU A 804 -18.33 31.26 27.30
N SER A 805 -17.03 30.94 27.36
CA SER A 805 -16.47 29.98 28.32
C SER A 805 -15.39 30.66 29.18
N CYS A 806 -15.73 31.00 30.43
CA CYS A 806 -14.85 31.71 31.36
C CYS A 806 -14.71 31.01 32.73
N TYR A 807 -15.10 29.74 32.83
CA TYR A 807 -14.94 28.92 34.03
C TYR A 807 -13.47 28.75 34.47
N ASN A 808 -13.26 28.26 35.70
CA ASN A 808 -11.93 28.12 36.31
C ASN A 808 -11.05 29.37 36.17
N ASN A 809 -11.55 30.51 36.67
CA ASN A 809 -10.83 31.76 36.81
C ASN A 809 -10.96 32.25 38.27
N GLN A 810 -10.47 33.44 38.57
CA GLN A 810 -10.57 34.08 39.89
C GLN A 810 -11.69 35.14 39.93
N LEU A 811 -12.73 35.01 39.08
CA LEU A 811 -13.72 36.06 38.86
C LEU A 811 -14.50 36.37 40.14
N THR A 812 -14.51 37.64 40.55
CA THR A 812 -15.39 38.16 41.61
C THR A 812 -16.63 38.86 41.05
N SER A 813 -16.51 39.40 39.84
CA SER A 813 -17.61 39.98 39.08
C SER A 813 -17.48 39.72 37.57
N LEU A 814 -18.62 39.62 36.89
CA LEU A 814 -18.72 39.33 35.46
C LEU A 814 -19.87 40.15 34.84
N ASP A 815 -19.58 40.95 33.82
CA ASP A 815 -20.56 41.81 33.14
C ASP A 815 -20.87 41.29 31.72
N MET A 816 -22.03 40.65 31.58
CA MET A 816 -22.56 40.06 30.36
C MET A 816 -23.78 40.84 29.82
N ARG A 817 -23.91 42.13 30.13
CA ARG A 817 -25.02 42.96 29.63
C ARG A 817 -25.03 43.16 28.11
N GLY A 818 -23.91 42.87 27.44
CA GLY A 818 -23.78 42.88 25.99
C GLY A 818 -24.42 41.66 25.33
N MET A 819 -24.30 40.48 25.95
CA MET A 819 -24.84 39.23 25.41
C MET A 819 -26.37 39.28 25.37
N ARG A 820 -26.94 39.34 24.16
CA ARG A 820 -28.40 39.39 23.92
C ARG A 820 -28.98 38.04 23.51
N LEU A 821 -28.20 37.28 22.74
CA LEU A 821 -28.46 35.92 22.30
C LEU A 821 -27.37 35.04 22.92
N VAL A 822 -27.73 33.85 23.43
CA VAL A 822 -26.76 32.93 24.04
C VAL A 822 -27.06 31.53 23.53
N ALA A 823 -26.10 30.96 22.79
CA ALA A 823 -26.09 29.58 22.35
C ALA A 823 -25.36 28.69 23.37
N TYR A 824 -24.25 29.19 23.94
CA TYR A 824 -23.49 28.50 24.97
C TYR A 824 -22.88 29.48 26.00
N LEU A 825 -22.89 29.07 27.27
CA LEU A 825 -22.38 29.86 28.39
C LEU A 825 -21.88 28.93 29.50
N TYR A 826 -20.57 28.98 29.78
CA TYR A 826 -19.90 28.13 30.77
C TYR A 826 -19.08 28.99 31.76
N ILE A 827 -19.64 29.21 32.95
CA ILE A 827 -19.07 30.11 33.98
C ILE A 827 -18.66 29.42 35.28
N THR A 828 -19.01 28.13 35.43
CA THR A 828 -19.16 27.32 36.68
C THR A 828 -18.66 27.96 37.98
N THR A 829 -19.57 28.20 38.93
CA THR A 829 -19.24 28.74 40.26
C THR A 829 -18.93 27.68 41.31
N VAL A 830 -19.29 26.42 41.05
CA VAL A 830 -19.00 25.24 41.90
C VAL A 830 -18.44 24.09 41.08
N GLY A 831 -17.36 23.48 41.55
CA GLY A 831 -16.64 22.43 40.85
C GLY A 831 -17.24 21.04 41.10
N ASN A 832 -18.24 20.64 40.31
CA ASN A 832 -18.92 19.34 40.45
C ASN A 832 -18.01 18.10 40.28
N ASN A 833 -16.76 18.26 39.84
CA ASN A 833 -15.72 17.22 39.85
C ASN A 833 -14.32 17.84 40.04
N GLY A 834 -14.05 18.44 41.21
CA GLY A 834 -12.68 18.54 41.73
C GLY A 834 -11.69 19.52 41.08
N GLY A 835 -12.15 20.58 40.39
CA GLY A 835 -11.21 21.61 39.90
C GLY A 835 -11.80 22.87 39.26
N ASN A 836 -12.96 22.78 38.58
CA ASN A 836 -13.45 23.87 37.72
C ASN A 836 -14.42 24.82 38.42
N SER A 837 -13.94 25.91 39.06
CA SER A 837 -14.84 26.90 39.69
C SER A 837 -14.33 28.33 39.78
N ASN A 838 -15.13 29.30 39.33
CA ASN A 838 -15.10 30.69 39.77
C ASN A 838 -15.72 30.83 41.17
N SER A 839 -15.06 30.26 42.19
CA SER A 839 -15.61 30.16 43.56
C SER A 839 -15.76 31.51 44.27
N GLY A 840 -15.08 32.55 43.80
CA GLY A 840 -15.19 33.93 44.30
C GLY A 840 -16.31 34.77 43.67
N LEU A 841 -17.08 34.24 42.71
CA LEU A 841 -18.03 35.03 41.92
C LEU A 841 -19.29 35.37 42.73
N THR A 842 -19.37 36.61 43.20
CA THR A 842 -20.49 37.11 44.02
C THR A 842 -21.54 37.85 43.20
N SER A 843 -21.16 38.44 42.06
CA SER A 843 -22.05 39.26 41.23
C SER A 843 -21.90 39.01 39.73
N VAL A 844 -23.05 38.93 39.05
CA VAL A 844 -23.17 38.86 37.59
C VAL A 844 -24.17 39.90 37.11
N LYS A 845 -23.83 40.64 36.06
CA LYS A 845 -24.75 41.55 35.36
C LYS A 845 -25.12 40.96 34.00
N VAL A 846 -26.41 40.92 33.66
CA VAL A 846 -26.89 40.25 32.43
C VAL A 846 -28.00 41.04 31.74
N HIS A 847 -28.13 40.85 30.43
CA HIS A 847 -29.33 41.28 29.72
C HIS A 847 -30.54 40.41 30.11
N SER A 848 -31.72 41.03 30.13
CA SER A 848 -33.01 40.41 30.50
C SER A 848 -33.33 39.10 29.76
N SER A 849 -32.94 38.95 28.48
CA SER A 849 -33.11 37.72 27.70
C SER A 849 -32.26 36.53 28.17
N VAL A 850 -31.21 36.77 28.96
CA VAL A 850 -30.22 35.76 29.36
C VAL A 850 -30.47 35.22 30.78
N VAL A 851 -31.24 35.91 31.61
CA VAL A 851 -31.52 35.55 33.02
C VAL A 851 -32.06 34.12 33.19
N THR A 852 -32.78 33.62 32.19
CA THR A 852 -33.35 32.27 32.16
C THR A 852 -32.39 31.18 31.64
N HIS A 853 -31.11 31.47 31.39
CA HIS A 853 -30.14 30.47 31.00
C HIS A 853 -29.86 29.46 32.14
N GLN A 854 -29.71 28.18 31.80
CA GLN A 854 -29.63 27.11 32.81
C GLN A 854 -28.44 27.29 33.77
N GLU A 855 -27.26 27.66 33.25
CA GLU A 855 -26.07 27.86 34.08
C GLU A 855 -26.19 29.03 35.07
N LEU A 856 -26.93 30.08 34.73
CA LEU A 856 -27.20 31.19 35.67
C LEU A 856 -28.17 30.76 36.80
N ARG A 857 -29.17 29.92 36.47
CA ARG A 857 -30.02 29.28 37.50
C ARG A 857 -29.21 28.35 38.40
N ASN A 858 -28.33 27.53 37.82
CA ASN A 858 -27.44 26.62 38.54
C ASN A 858 -26.53 27.38 39.51
N ALA A 859 -25.81 28.39 39.00
CA ALA A 859 -24.90 29.21 39.80
C ALA A 859 -25.61 29.92 40.95
N LYS A 860 -26.77 30.57 40.68
CA LYS A 860 -27.56 31.24 41.72
C LYS A 860 -28.09 30.28 42.79
N LYS A 861 -28.52 29.07 42.41
CA LYS A 861 -28.94 28.03 43.36
C LYS A 861 -27.78 27.51 44.20
N ALA A 862 -26.57 27.43 43.63
CA ALA A 862 -25.40 26.84 44.30
C ALA A 862 -24.65 27.80 45.23
N THR A 863 -24.47 29.07 44.84
CA THR A 863 -23.62 30.03 45.59
C THR A 863 -24.36 31.27 46.10
N GLY A 864 -25.67 31.39 45.85
CA GLY A 864 -26.42 32.61 46.21
C GLY A 864 -26.11 33.83 45.32
N LEU A 865 -25.45 33.61 44.17
CA LEU A 865 -25.00 34.62 43.21
C LEU A 865 -26.01 35.77 43.00
N GLN A 866 -25.56 37.01 43.21
CA GLN A 866 -26.32 38.19 42.81
C GLN A 866 -26.36 38.28 41.28
N ILE A 867 -27.57 38.33 40.72
CA ILE A 867 -27.79 38.48 39.28
C ILE A 867 -28.57 39.77 39.05
N ASP A 868 -27.84 40.82 38.64
CA ASP A 868 -28.40 42.11 38.27
C ASP A 868 -28.91 42.05 36.83
N THR A 869 -30.19 42.34 36.64
CA THR A 869 -30.87 42.24 35.34
C THR A 869 -31.05 43.60 34.69
N TYR A 870 -30.70 43.70 33.40
CA TYR A 870 -30.79 44.94 32.63
C TYR A 870 -31.61 44.74 31.35
N THR A 871 -32.56 45.63 31.10
CA THR A 871 -33.26 45.74 29.81
C THR A 871 -32.55 46.76 28.93
N ALA A 872 -32.24 46.39 27.69
CA ALA A 872 -31.84 47.39 26.70
C ALA A 872 -33.02 48.32 26.38
N ALA A 873 -32.76 49.62 26.25
CA ALA A 873 -33.74 50.54 25.66
C ALA A 873 -34.07 50.11 24.22
N SER A 874 -35.31 50.31 23.79
CA SER A 874 -35.87 49.75 22.55
C SER A 874 -35.26 50.36 21.28
N GLY A 875 -34.10 49.83 20.86
CA GLY A 875 -33.48 50.06 19.56
C GLY A 875 -33.59 48.82 18.69
N SER A 876 -34.33 48.93 17.57
CA SER A 876 -34.62 47.79 16.68
C SER A 876 -33.40 47.38 15.85
N THR A 877 -32.94 46.15 16.06
CA THR A 877 -32.16 45.38 15.08
C THR A 877 -32.62 43.92 15.10
N THR A 878 -33.24 43.48 14.01
CA THR A 878 -33.55 42.07 13.76
C THR A 878 -32.28 41.32 13.38
N TYR A 879 -31.98 40.22 14.07
CA TYR A 879 -30.87 39.33 13.75
C TYR A 879 -31.37 38.01 13.17
N THR A 880 -30.83 37.63 12.03
CA THR A 880 -31.13 36.36 11.36
C THR A 880 -30.43 35.21 12.09
N GLN A 881 -31.13 34.08 12.26
CA GLN A 881 -30.63 32.96 13.05
C GLN A 881 -29.70 32.06 12.23
N ALA A 882 -28.39 32.28 12.33
CA ALA A 882 -27.38 31.33 11.85
C ALA A 882 -27.00 30.36 12.99
N ILE A 883 -27.30 29.07 12.79
CA ILE A 883 -26.84 27.98 13.67
C ILE A 883 -25.62 27.35 12.99
N CYS A 884 -24.48 27.36 13.68
CA CYS A 884 -23.29 26.61 13.30
C CYS A 884 -22.97 25.62 14.42
N ASP A 885 -23.19 24.33 14.18
CA ASP A 885 -22.67 23.28 15.04
C ASP A 885 -21.14 23.26 14.97
N VAL A 886 -20.48 23.23 16.13
CA VAL A 886 -19.02 23.11 16.24
C VAL A 886 -18.70 21.80 16.96
N ASP A 887 -18.27 20.80 16.19
CA ASP A 887 -17.71 19.55 16.72
C ASP A 887 -16.34 19.83 17.36
N PRO A 888 -16.13 19.55 18.66
CA PRO A 888 -14.85 19.79 19.33
C PRO A 888 -13.70 18.87 18.90
N ASN A 889 -13.90 17.91 17.99
CA ASN A 889 -12.92 16.85 17.67
C ASN A 889 -12.42 16.79 16.21
N THR A 890 -12.71 17.77 15.33
CA THR A 890 -12.19 17.75 13.94
C THR A 890 -11.19 18.87 13.63
N GLY A 891 -9.98 18.48 13.26
CA GLY A 891 -8.95 19.41 12.78
C GLY A 891 -9.16 19.81 11.31
N LEU A 892 -9.00 21.11 11.03
CA LEU A 892 -8.80 21.77 9.73
C LEU A 892 -8.98 20.90 8.46
N ARG A 893 -10.17 20.98 7.85
CA ARG A 893 -10.31 20.83 6.39
C ARG A 893 -10.53 22.20 5.75
N ALA A 894 -9.53 22.66 4.99
CA ALA A 894 -9.66 23.85 4.15
C ALA A 894 -10.31 23.46 2.81
N SER A 895 -11.57 23.82 2.60
CA SER A 895 -12.23 23.70 1.30
C SER A 895 -13.28 24.80 1.09
N THR A 896 -13.06 25.62 0.05
CA THR A 896 -14.01 26.56 -0.56
C THR A 896 -14.78 27.50 0.38
N ALA A 897 -14.27 28.71 0.55
CA ALA A 897 -15.12 29.82 0.97
C ALA A 897 -16.22 30.08 -0.09
N ARG A 898 -17.48 30.17 0.34
CA ARG A 898 -18.53 30.90 -0.35
C ARG A 898 -18.99 32.04 0.54
N ALA A 899 -19.13 33.23 -0.04
CA ALA A 899 -19.55 34.41 0.70
C ALA A 899 -21.02 34.27 1.14
N CYS A 900 -21.28 34.46 2.44
CA CYS A 900 -22.59 34.83 2.94
C CYS A 900 -22.66 36.35 2.98
N THR A 901 -23.54 36.95 2.18
CA THR A 901 -23.79 38.40 2.11
C THR A 901 -25.21 38.67 1.61
N PRO A 902 -25.93 39.65 2.18
CA PRO A 902 -25.84 40.20 3.54
C PRO A 902 -26.64 39.36 4.57
#